data_AF-A0AAN4YSP6-F1
#
_entry.id   AF-A0AAN4YSP6-F1
#
_cell.length_a   1.000
_cell.length_b   1.000
_cell.length_c   1.000
_cell.angle_alpha   90.00
_cell.angle_beta   90.00
_cell.angle_gamma   90.00
#
_symmetry.space_group_name_H-M   'P 1'
#
loop_
_entity.id
_entity.type
_entity.pdbx_description
1 polymer ?
#
loop_
_entity_poly.entity_id
_entity_poly.type
_entity_poly.pdbx_seq_one_letter_code
_entity_poly.pdbx_strand_id
1 'polypeptide(L)'
;MGSKQIHDTANASKEPVLFNGSVFDNIMNGLIGTQWETAPYEEQRKRVEDAAKLAFAHDFIMNLPNGYDSSIGERGGLLSGGQKQRIAIARSIISEPKILLLDEATSALDPHAEGIVQQALDRASKNRTTIVIAHKLATIRNADNIVVMSKGRIVEQGQHSELITRGGAYASLVKAQDLSAARSADDEEQSTEDEIPDKESEPVQSLARYQTAEAQQLTMLQHREDFGLYKKSGILRSIAKLVIRTPKLKFWLGHKYYCAGTASICLEHDIFTDSSHQTFNKVFRHDLLNSMLKQDLRFFDRPENTVGALTSRLDSHPQAILELMGFNIALVVLAAINVLASSILSLAIAWKLGVMGVFVGLPPMVIAGYARIRLETKMDTDMGKRFSQSASMASEAVLSIRTVSSLAMEKNILKRYTNELDQAIQTSIRPLFSMMVWFSLTQSIELTMNSRWGSKLIHDGDITFYQFIVSFMGVYFSGQAAGQLFSFSSSFTKANEAANYYFWITNLSPLIQKTKENRDNGPSNNCQAIDFQGIQFSYPLAPDTRILKGVSFNVRMPSVTPILPLLLPAHRTNIVITFQIRKGQFVALVGASGCGKSTMISLLERFYDPTHGTISVDSSPLNSMNPVLYRQQVALVQQEPTLFPGTILENISYGLDIAPSESASAPSSEVENACRAANVWDFICSLPDGLQTPCGTSGSQLSGGQRQRVAIARALIRNPRVILLDEATSALDTESERVVQGALMQAATSGERITVAVAHRLSTVREADCIFVFLGGKIVECGRHGELVEKGGIYAKMCEAQSLDSAA
;
A
#
# COMPACT_ATOMS: atom_id res chain seq x y z
N MET A 1 -40.03 9.38 -1.31
CA MET A 1 -39.92 10.23 -0.10
C MET A 1 -38.52 10.22 0.53
N GLY A 2 -37.71 9.16 0.39
CA GLY A 2 -36.38 9.08 1.02
C GLY A 2 -35.26 9.96 0.45
N SER A 3 -35.37 10.50 -0.77
CA SER A 3 -34.27 11.31 -1.35
C SER A 3 -34.25 12.77 -0.87
N LYS A 4 -35.38 13.34 -0.39
CA LYS A 4 -35.44 14.75 0.03
C LYS A 4 -34.89 14.99 1.44
N GLN A 5 -34.87 13.97 2.31
CA GLN A 5 -34.43 14.11 3.71
C GLN A 5 -32.90 14.11 3.87
N ILE A 6 -32.16 13.49 2.94
CA ILE A 6 -30.69 13.36 3.06
C ILE A 6 -30.00 14.71 2.80
N HIS A 7 -30.61 15.61 2.02
CA HIS A 7 -30.02 16.91 1.68
C HIS A 7 -29.99 17.92 2.84
N ASP A 8 -30.83 17.72 3.87
CA ASP A 8 -30.87 18.61 5.05
C ASP A 8 -29.88 18.17 6.15
N THR A 9 -29.22 17.01 5.98
CA THR A 9 -28.30 16.41 6.96
C THR A 9 -26.89 16.32 6.41
N ALA A 10 -25.89 16.82 7.15
CA ALA A 10 -24.49 16.60 6.83
C ALA A 10 -23.77 15.82 7.93
N ASN A 11 -22.82 14.96 7.57
CA ASN A 11 -22.07 14.11 8.48
C ASN A 11 -20.57 14.43 8.42
N ALA A 12 -19.96 14.64 9.58
CA ALA A 12 -18.51 14.61 9.76
C ALA A 12 -18.13 13.41 10.63
N SER A 13 -17.45 12.43 10.03
CA SER A 13 -17.06 11.18 10.68
C SER A 13 -15.65 11.26 11.26
N LYS A 14 -15.37 10.38 12.22
CA LYS A 14 -14.07 10.18 12.89
C LYS A 14 -12.86 10.21 11.95
N GLU A 15 -12.92 9.46 10.84
CA GLU A 15 -11.86 9.41 9.83
C GLU A 15 -12.30 10.05 8.51
N PRO A 16 -11.70 11.19 8.10
CA PRO A 16 -12.11 11.91 6.91
C PRO A 16 -11.58 11.24 5.64
N VAL A 17 -12.48 10.68 4.85
CA VAL A 17 -12.16 10.13 3.51
C VAL A 17 -12.17 11.25 2.47
N LEU A 18 -11.07 11.36 1.71
CA LEU A 18 -10.91 12.26 0.58
C LEU A 18 -10.72 11.43 -0.70
N PHE A 19 -11.42 11.82 -1.76
CA PHE A 19 -11.35 11.15 -3.05
C PHE A 19 -10.14 11.63 -3.86
N ASN A 20 -9.65 10.80 -4.78
CA ASN A 20 -8.61 11.17 -5.74
C ASN A 20 -9.13 12.30 -6.65
N GLY A 21 -8.54 13.47 -6.55
CA GLY A 21 -8.94 14.67 -7.30
C GLY A 21 -8.28 15.92 -6.75
N SER A 22 -8.76 17.10 -7.14
CA SER A 22 -8.28 18.34 -6.53
C SER A 22 -8.89 18.56 -5.13
N VAL A 23 -8.30 19.45 -4.32
CA VAL A 23 -8.91 19.92 -3.07
C VAL A 23 -10.27 20.57 -3.38
N PHE A 24 -10.33 21.33 -4.48
CA PHE A 24 -11.55 21.92 -5.00
C PHE A 24 -12.65 20.88 -5.25
N ASP A 25 -12.36 19.81 -6.00
CA ASP A 25 -13.34 18.76 -6.33
C ASP A 25 -13.87 18.08 -5.07
N ASN A 26 -12.98 17.85 -4.08
CA ASN A 26 -13.35 17.22 -2.82
C ASN A 26 -14.34 18.06 -2.02
N ILE A 27 -14.16 19.39 -1.94
CA ILE A 27 -15.10 20.27 -1.25
C ILE A 27 -16.38 20.42 -2.07
N MET A 28 -16.26 20.58 -3.39
CA MET A 28 -17.37 20.73 -4.33
C MET A 28 -18.33 19.53 -4.30
N ASN A 29 -17.84 18.33 -4.01
CA ASN A 29 -18.68 17.14 -3.84
C ASN A 29 -19.79 17.32 -2.78
N GLY A 30 -19.63 18.25 -1.83
CA GLY A 30 -20.69 18.60 -0.88
C GLY A 30 -21.89 19.33 -1.49
N LEU A 31 -21.75 19.94 -2.68
CA LEU A 31 -22.83 20.63 -3.39
C LEU A 31 -23.76 19.68 -4.16
N ILE A 32 -23.41 18.40 -4.26
CA ILE A 32 -24.16 17.42 -5.06
C ILE A 32 -25.59 17.25 -4.51
N GLY A 33 -26.58 17.36 -5.39
CA GLY A 33 -28.00 17.31 -5.03
C GLY A 33 -28.58 18.61 -4.48
N THR A 34 -27.78 19.68 -4.38
CA THR A 34 -28.25 21.03 -4.01
C THR A 34 -28.59 21.88 -5.25
N GLN A 35 -29.27 23.01 -5.06
CA GLN A 35 -29.56 23.97 -6.14
C GLN A 35 -28.28 24.51 -6.80
N TRP A 36 -27.15 24.49 -6.06
CA TRP A 36 -25.86 25.04 -6.47
C TRP A 36 -25.00 24.07 -7.28
N GLU A 37 -25.45 22.81 -7.46
CA GLU A 37 -24.75 21.83 -8.31
C GLU A 37 -24.63 22.31 -9.77
N THR A 38 -25.63 23.07 -10.25
CA THR A 38 -25.68 23.58 -11.63
C THR A 38 -25.26 25.05 -11.77
N ALA A 39 -24.78 25.67 -10.69
CA ALA A 39 -24.33 27.06 -10.69
C ALA A 39 -23.08 27.24 -11.57
N PRO A 40 -22.84 28.44 -12.14
CA PRO A 40 -21.63 28.74 -12.89
C PRO A 40 -20.38 28.52 -12.03
N TYR A 41 -19.29 28.08 -12.67
CA TYR A 41 -18.05 27.69 -12.01
C TYR A 41 -17.48 28.76 -11.06
N GLU A 42 -17.60 30.05 -11.40
CA GLU A 42 -17.17 31.15 -10.54
C GLU A 42 -17.93 31.21 -9.21
N GLU A 43 -19.23 30.94 -9.23
CA GLU A 43 -20.08 30.93 -8.04
C GLU A 43 -19.80 29.71 -7.17
N GLN A 44 -19.57 28.55 -7.79
CA GLN A 44 -19.13 27.34 -7.10
C GLN A 44 -17.78 27.55 -6.41
N ARG A 45 -16.84 28.20 -7.11
CA ARG A 45 -15.53 28.54 -6.58
C ARG A 45 -15.59 29.47 -5.38
N LYS A 46 -16.41 30.51 -5.45
CA LYS A 46 -16.62 31.42 -4.32
C LYS A 46 -17.19 30.68 -3.10
N ARG A 47 -18.19 29.80 -3.29
CA ARG A 47 -18.75 28.98 -2.21
C ARG A 47 -17.74 28.03 -1.58
N VAL A 48 -16.88 27.40 -2.40
CA VAL A 48 -15.80 26.54 -1.91
C VAL A 48 -14.80 27.33 -1.07
N GLU A 49 -14.43 28.53 -1.50
CA GLU A 49 -13.54 29.42 -0.74
C GLU A 49 -14.17 29.87 0.59
N ASP A 50 -15.45 30.26 0.58
CA ASP A 50 -16.16 30.68 1.79
C ASP A 50 -16.34 29.52 2.78
N ALA A 51 -16.69 28.33 2.30
CA ALA A 51 -16.73 27.12 3.12
C ALA A 51 -15.35 26.76 3.68
N ALA A 52 -14.29 26.86 2.88
CA ALA A 52 -12.93 26.62 3.34
C ALA A 52 -12.50 27.64 4.41
N LYS A 53 -12.91 28.91 4.33
CA LYS A 53 -12.64 29.92 5.37
C LYS A 53 -13.39 29.61 6.67
N LEU A 54 -14.66 29.21 6.57
CA LEU A 54 -15.44 28.79 7.75
C LEU A 54 -14.82 27.59 8.46
N ALA A 55 -14.24 26.66 7.70
CA ALA A 55 -13.56 25.48 8.22
C ALA A 55 -12.08 25.70 8.60
N PHE A 56 -11.57 26.94 8.57
CA PHE A 56 -10.14 27.26 8.76
C PHE A 56 -9.20 26.47 7.85
N ALA A 57 -9.65 26.12 6.65
CA ALA A 57 -8.89 25.38 5.66
C ALA A 57 -8.19 26.28 4.63
N HIS A 58 -8.71 27.49 4.40
CA HIS A 58 -8.23 28.39 3.35
C HIS A 58 -6.72 28.66 3.42
N ASP A 59 -6.20 29.03 4.59
CA ASP A 59 -4.82 29.51 4.75
C ASP A 59 -3.81 28.41 4.42
N PHE A 60 -4.06 27.18 4.86
CA PHE A 60 -3.14 26.07 4.55
C PHE A 60 -3.30 25.58 3.12
N ILE A 61 -4.51 25.64 2.54
CA ILE A 61 -4.74 25.26 1.14
C ILE A 61 -3.94 26.19 0.22
N MET A 62 -3.91 27.50 0.50
CA MET A 62 -3.14 28.47 -0.28
C MET A 62 -1.62 28.26 -0.18
N ASN A 63 -1.14 27.65 0.91
CA ASN A 63 0.27 27.28 1.07
C ASN A 63 0.65 26.00 0.28
N LEU A 64 -0.30 25.28 -0.30
CA LEU A 64 -0.02 24.14 -1.16
C LEU A 64 0.52 24.61 -2.54
N PRO A 65 1.36 23.80 -3.23
CA PRO A 65 2.02 24.21 -4.48
C PRO A 65 1.08 24.74 -5.57
N ASN A 66 -0.14 24.18 -5.66
CA ASN A 66 -1.14 24.56 -6.64
C ASN A 66 -2.44 25.08 -5.98
N GLY A 67 -2.39 25.50 -4.72
CA GLY A 67 -3.58 25.98 -4.00
C GLY A 67 -4.72 24.95 -3.98
N TYR A 68 -5.92 25.38 -4.37
CA TYR A 68 -7.13 24.55 -4.49
C TYR A 68 -7.06 23.47 -5.58
N ASP A 69 -6.21 23.66 -6.60
CA ASP A 69 -6.02 22.70 -7.71
C ASP A 69 -5.00 21.60 -7.35
N SER A 70 -4.46 21.64 -6.13
CA SER A 70 -3.55 20.60 -5.63
C SER A 70 -4.25 19.25 -5.60
N SER A 71 -3.62 18.24 -6.21
CA SER A 71 -4.15 16.88 -6.23
C SER A 71 -3.97 16.19 -4.88
N ILE A 72 -5.08 15.72 -4.32
CA ILE A 72 -5.17 15.02 -3.03
C ILE A 72 -5.88 13.67 -3.21
N GLY A 73 -5.66 12.76 -2.26
CA GLY A 73 -6.26 11.43 -2.23
C GLY A 73 -5.28 10.41 -1.66
N GLU A 74 -5.56 9.12 -1.86
CA GLU A 74 -4.65 8.04 -1.46
C GLU A 74 -3.30 8.11 -2.20
N ARG A 75 -3.27 8.79 -3.36
CA ARG A 75 -2.14 8.89 -4.29
C ARG A 75 -1.48 10.28 -4.37
N GLY A 76 -2.01 11.30 -3.69
CA GLY A 76 -1.53 12.69 -3.81
C GLY A 76 -1.30 13.33 -2.45
N GLY A 77 -0.08 13.85 -2.22
CA GLY A 77 0.33 14.75 -1.12
C GLY A 77 -0.15 14.40 0.29
N LEU A 78 0.77 14.06 1.20
CA LEU A 78 0.43 13.75 2.60
C LEU A 78 -0.11 15.00 3.32
N LEU A 79 -1.44 15.15 3.38
CA LEU A 79 -2.13 16.07 4.30
C LEU A 79 -2.15 15.48 5.72
N SER A 80 -2.03 16.33 6.75
CA SER A 80 -2.20 15.90 8.14
C SER A 80 -3.65 15.48 8.43
N GLY A 81 -3.88 14.66 9.46
CA GLY A 81 -5.24 14.26 9.88
C GLY A 81 -6.15 15.46 10.09
N GLY A 82 -5.69 16.49 10.81
CA GLY A 82 -6.45 17.72 11.05
C GLY A 82 -6.72 18.53 9.78
N GLN A 83 -5.79 18.55 8.81
CA GLN A 83 -6.04 19.17 7.51
C GLN A 83 -7.13 18.42 6.72
N LYS A 84 -7.08 17.09 6.71
CA LYS A 84 -8.13 16.27 6.08
C LYS A 84 -9.48 16.48 6.74
N GLN A 85 -9.51 16.57 8.08
CA GLN A 85 -10.73 16.86 8.84
C GLN A 85 -11.34 18.19 8.42
N ARG A 86 -10.53 19.25 8.34
CA ARG A 86 -10.98 20.59 7.92
C ARG A 86 -11.53 20.63 6.51
N ILE A 87 -10.95 19.88 5.57
CA ILE A 87 -11.50 19.73 4.21
C ILE A 87 -12.84 18.98 4.24
N ALA A 88 -12.95 17.92 5.05
CA ALA A 88 -14.21 17.19 5.22
C ALA A 88 -15.30 18.06 5.88
N ILE A 89 -14.94 18.95 6.81
CA ILE A 89 -15.85 19.94 7.40
C ILE A 89 -16.26 20.97 6.35
N ALA A 90 -15.33 21.51 5.56
CA ALA A 90 -15.67 22.41 4.45
C ALA A 90 -16.66 21.75 3.47
N ARG A 91 -16.45 20.46 3.16
CA ARG A 91 -17.35 19.65 2.33
C ARG A 91 -18.72 19.44 2.96
N SER A 92 -18.84 19.31 4.28
CA SER A 92 -20.12 19.08 4.96
C SER A 92 -20.92 20.38 5.13
N ILE A 93 -20.26 21.53 5.22
CA ILE A 93 -20.94 22.83 5.45
C ILE A 93 -21.33 23.56 4.17
N ILE A 94 -20.71 23.24 3.03
CA ILE A 94 -20.93 23.94 1.75
C ILE A 94 -22.38 23.82 1.24
N SER A 95 -23.09 22.75 1.62
CA SER A 95 -24.51 22.54 1.31
C SER A 95 -25.47 23.33 2.20
N GLU A 96 -24.96 24.05 3.20
CA GLU A 96 -25.76 24.75 4.22
C GLU A 96 -26.83 23.85 4.88
N PRO A 97 -26.42 22.71 5.49
CA PRO A 97 -27.35 21.74 6.07
C PRO A 97 -28.08 22.33 7.28
N LYS A 98 -29.34 21.91 7.49
CA LYS A 98 -30.13 22.29 8.68
C LYS A 98 -29.74 21.46 9.91
N ILE A 99 -29.36 20.21 9.68
CA ILE A 99 -28.96 19.25 10.71
C ILE A 99 -27.50 18.86 10.46
N LEU A 100 -26.67 18.99 11.48
CA LEU A 100 -25.26 18.61 11.45
C LEU A 100 -25.02 17.43 12.39
N LEU A 101 -24.49 16.34 11.87
CA LEU A 101 -24.10 15.16 12.64
C LEU A 101 -22.58 15.13 12.75
N LEU A 102 -22.07 15.15 13.97
CA LEU A 102 -20.64 15.09 14.27
C LEU A 102 -20.37 13.80 15.04
N ASP A 103 -19.73 12.83 14.38
CA ASP A 103 -19.46 11.51 14.96
C ASP A 103 -17.97 11.38 15.28
N GLU A 104 -17.60 11.61 16.54
CA GLU A 104 -16.23 11.59 17.06
C GLU A 104 -15.22 12.41 16.23
N ALA A 105 -15.66 13.57 15.73
CA ALA A 105 -14.89 14.36 14.76
C ALA A 105 -13.54 14.92 15.27
N THR A 106 -13.20 14.79 16.55
CA THR A 106 -11.89 15.21 17.10
C THR A 106 -11.07 14.07 17.69
N SER A 107 -11.56 12.83 17.73
CA SER A 107 -10.95 11.76 18.53
C SER A 107 -9.63 11.22 17.98
N ALA A 108 -9.37 11.40 16.67
CA ALA A 108 -8.18 10.91 15.99
C ALA A 108 -7.14 12.02 15.68
N LEU A 109 -7.27 13.20 16.31
CA LEU A 109 -6.44 14.38 16.03
C LEU A 109 -5.43 14.67 17.14
N ASP A 110 -4.32 15.30 16.76
CA ASP A 110 -3.38 15.88 17.71
C ASP A 110 -3.99 17.09 18.45
N PRO A 111 -3.61 17.38 19.70
CA PRO A 111 -4.25 18.44 20.52
C PRO A 111 -4.20 19.84 19.90
N HIS A 112 -3.09 20.18 19.22
CA HIS A 112 -2.97 21.46 18.51
C HIS A 112 -3.93 21.53 17.30
N ALA A 113 -4.02 20.48 16.48
CA ALA A 113 -4.99 20.43 15.39
C ALA A 113 -6.45 20.34 15.88
N GLU A 114 -6.67 19.68 17.02
CA GLU A 114 -7.98 19.56 17.66
C GLU A 114 -8.54 20.92 18.03
N GLY A 115 -7.76 21.81 18.64
CA GLY A 115 -8.22 23.16 18.98
C GLY A 115 -8.75 23.92 17.76
N ILE A 116 -8.04 23.84 16.63
CA ILE A 116 -8.45 24.49 15.37
C ILE A 116 -9.70 23.82 14.78
N VAL A 117 -9.76 22.49 14.80
CA VAL A 117 -10.92 21.74 14.31
C VAL A 117 -12.15 22.00 15.17
N GLN A 118 -12.01 22.06 16.50
CA GLN A 118 -13.11 22.39 17.40
C GLN A 118 -13.65 23.78 17.12
N GLN A 119 -12.78 24.78 16.92
CA GLN A 119 -13.21 26.12 16.50
C GLN A 119 -13.97 26.10 15.16
N ALA A 120 -13.54 25.27 14.20
CA ALA A 120 -14.25 25.08 12.94
C ALA A 120 -15.64 24.46 13.17
N LEU A 121 -15.75 23.44 14.03
CA LEU A 121 -17.01 22.78 14.38
C LEU A 121 -17.97 23.70 15.14
N ASP A 122 -17.47 24.52 16.06
CA ASP A 122 -18.27 25.50 16.80
C ASP A 122 -18.84 26.55 15.86
N ARG A 123 -18.03 27.07 14.91
CA ARG A 123 -18.50 27.99 13.87
C ARG A 123 -19.51 27.32 12.94
N ALA A 124 -19.26 26.07 12.55
CA ALA A 124 -20.16 25.31 11.69
C ALA A 124 -21.50 24.98 12.37
N SER A 125 -21.53 24.88 13.70
CA SER A 125 -22.72 24.55 14.50
C SER A 125 -23.63 25.76 14.75
N LYS A 126 -23.12 26.99 14.61
CA LYS A 126 -23.94 28.21 14.82
C LYS A 126 -25.14 28.21 13.88
N ASN A 127 -26.33 28.41 14.44
CA ASN A 127 -27.62 28.44 13.75
C ASN A 127 -28.05 27.11 13.09
N ARG A 128 -27.54 25.96 13.56
CA ARG A 128 -27.91 24.63 13.04
C ARG A 128 -28.27 23.67 14.17
N THR A 129 -29.12 22.69 13.88
CA THR A 129 -29.37 21.60 14.83
C THR A 129 -28.19 20.64 14.77
N THR A 130 -27.29 20.71 15.74
CA THR A 130 -26.10 19.84 15.77
C THR A 130 -26.28 18.70 16.77
N ILE A 131 -26.06 17.47 16.32
CA ILE A 131 -25.94 16.29 17.18
C ILE A 131 -24.48 15.88 17.19
N VAL A 132 -23.86 15.91 18.36
CA VAL A 132 -22.45 15.54 18.55
C VAL A 132 -22.36 14.26 19.37
N ILE A 133 -21.67 13.27 18.83
CA ILE A 133 -21.21 12.09 19.54
C ILE A 133 -19.73 12.35 19.86
N ALA A 134 -19.40 12.48 21.15
CA ALA A 134 -18.06 12.79 21.59
C ALA A 134 -17.53 11.71 22.54
N HIS A 135 -16.25 11.37 22.37
CA HIS A 135 -15.49 10.56 23.31
C HIS A 135 -14.82 11.42 24.40
N LYS A 136 -14.55 12.69 24.11
CA LYS A 136 -13.95 13.67 25.04
C LYS A 136 -15.04 14.59 25.60
N LEU A 137 -15.14 14.73 26.93
CA LEU A 137 -16.21 15.51 27.56
C LEU A 137 -16.04 17.03 27.36
N ALA A 138 -14.82 17.50 27.09
CA ALA A 138 -14.52 18.92 26.86
C ALA A 138 -15.32 19.52 25.69
N THR A 139 -15.51 18.75 24.60
CA THR A 139 -16.20 19.23 23.39
C THR A 139 -17.72 19.31 23.55
N ILE A 140 -18.30 18.65 24.57
CA ILE A 140 -19.74 18.62 24.85
C ILE A 140 -20.12 19.40 26.11
N ARG A 141 -19.16 20.06 26.77
CA ARG A 141 -19.41 20.87 27.97
C ARG A 141 -20.43 21.99 27.73
N ASN A 142 -20.34 22.61 26.55
CA ASN A 142 -21.20 23.72 26.13
C ASN A 142 -22.47 23.26 25.38
N ALA A 143 -22.79 21.97 25.40
CA ALA A 143 -23.98 21.47 24.72
C ALA A 143 -25.26 21.87 25.48
N ASP A 144 -26.29 22.28 24.73
CA ASP A 144 -27.59 22.68 25.29
C ASP A 144 -28.31 21.53 26.02
N ASN A 145 -28.07 20.29 25.57
CA ASN A 145 -28.68 19.08 26.12
C ASN A 145 -27.76 17.88 25.90
N ILE A 146 -27.31 17.28 27.00
CA ILE A 146 -26.43 16.11 27.00
C ILE A 146 -27.27 14.87 27.26
N VAL A 147 -27.07 13.82 26.45
CA VAL A 147 -27.77 12.54 26.57
C VAL A 147 -26.74 11.45 26.85
N VAL A 148 -26.86 10.78 27.99
CA VAL A 148 -25.98 9.66 28.36
C VAL A 148 -26.69 8.34 28.09
N MET A 149 -26.04 7.47 27.33
CA MET A 149 -26.57 6.16 26.97
C MET A 149 -25.76 5.03 27.59
N SER A 150 -26.43 3.96 28.01
CA SER A 150 -25.81 2.71 28.44
C SER A 150 -26.64 1.53 27.94
N LYS A 151 -25.98 0.52 27.36
CA LYS A 151 -26.61 -0.70 26.81
C LYS A 151 -27.82 -0.41 25.90
N GLY A 152 -27.73 0.64 25.08
CA GLY A 152 -28.78 1.03 24.13
C GLY A 152 -30.00 1.75 24.76
N ARG A 153 -29.93 2.18 26.02
CA ARG A 153 -30.98 2.97 26.68
C ARG A 153 -30.43 4.31 27.17
N ILE A 154 -31.25 5.35 27.14
CA ILE A 154 -30.93 6.65 27.74
C ILE A 154 -31.00 6.49 29.27
N VAL A 155 -29.90 6.76 29.94
CA VAL A 155 -29.78 6.68 31.41
C VAL A 155 -30.05 8.04 32.04
N GLU A 156 -29.45 9.08 31.47
CA GLU A 156 -29.50 10.44 31.98
C GLU A 156 -29.60 11.43 30.81
N GLN A 157 -30.29 12.54 31.06
CA GLN A 157 -30.43 13.66 30.12
C GLN A 157 -30.55 14.97 30.90
N GLY A 158 -29.87 16.02 30.43
CA GLY A 158 -29.92 17.36 31.02
C GLY A 158 -28.75 18.24 30.58
N GLN A 159 -28.65 19.44 31.18
CA GLN A 159 -27.48 20.31 30.99
C GLN A 159 -26.29 19.81 31.81
N HIS A 160 -25.09 20.24 31.42
CA HIS A 160 -23.84 19.88 32.10
C HIS A 160 -23.89 20.12 33.62
N SER A 161 -24.34 21.30 34.05
CA SER A 161 -24.48 21.68 35.46
C SER A 161 -25.48 20.79 36.23
N GLU A 162 -26.62 20.47 35.62
CA GLU A 162 -27.66 19.63 36.22
C GLU A 162 -27.17 18.19 36.40
N LEU A 163 -26.50 17.64 35.39
CA LEU A 163 -26.01 16.26 35.38
C LEU A 163 -24.87 16.04 36.39
N ILE A 164 -24.00 17.04 36.58
CA ILE A 164 -22.97 17.01 37.62
C ILE A 164 -23.62 16.98 39.01
N THR A 165 -24.63 17.83 39.23
CA THR A 165 -25.33 17.94 40.52
C THR A 165 -26.06 16.65 40.90
N ARG A 166 -26.62 15.94 39.90
CA ARG A 166 -27.28 14.64 40.10
C ARG A 166 -26.33 13.53 40.54
N GLY A 167 -25.02 13.68 40.35
CA GLY A 167 -24.03 12.68 40.78
C GLY A 167 -24.17 11.32 40.08
N GLY A 168 -24.79 11.30 38.89
CA GLY A 168 -25.10 10.09 38.14
C GLY A 168 -23.97 9.56 37.26
N ALA A 169 -24.32 8.78 36.24
CA ALA A 169 -23.40 8.21 35.26
C ALA A 169 -22.57 9.31 34.55
N TYR A 170 -23.18 10.44 34.17
CA TYR A 170 -22.43 11.55 33.58
C TYR A 170 -21.38 12.11 34.55
N ALA A 171 -21.77 12.38 35.80
CA ALA A 171 -20.89 12.92 36.82
C ALA A 171 -19.74 11.95 37.16
N SER A 172 -19.97 10.64 37.07
CA SER A 172 -18.92 9.63 37.24
C SER A 172 -17.90 9.64 36.09
N LEU A 173 -18.35 9.87 34.85
CA LEU A 173 -17.47 10.03 33.68
C LEU A 173 -16.68 11.33 33.75
N VAL A 174 -17.34 12.44 34.13
CA VAL A 174 -16.70 13.74 34.35
C VAL A 174 -15.68 13.63 35.47
N LYS A 175 -16.02 13.03 36.63
CA LYS A 175 -15.04 12.80 37.70
C LYS A 175 -13.91 11.88 37.28
N ALA A 176 -14.14 10.87 36.44
CA ALA A 176 -13.06 10.02 35.94
C ALA A 176 -12.10 10.79 35.02
N GLN A 177 -12.59 11.76 34.23
CA GLN A 177 -11.77 12.67 33.41
C GLN A 177 -11.20 13.86 34.21
N ASP A 178 -11.91 14.37 35.21
CA ASP A 178 -11.49 15.46 36.10
C ASP A 178 -10.56 14.96 37.21
N LEU A 179 -10.57 13.68 37.62
CA LEU A 179 -9.54 13.14 38.52
C LEU A 179 -8.17 13.04 37.82
N SER A 180 -8.15 13.00 36.48
CA SER A 180 -6.95 13.33 35.71
C SER A 180 -6.64 14.84 35.74
N ALA A 181 -7.64 15.72 35.75
CA ALA A 181 -7.51 17.19 35.68
C ALA A 181 -7.43 17.97 37.03
N ALA A 182 -7.78 17.38 38.17
CA ALA A 182 -7.77 18.00 39.50
C ALA A 182 -6.44 17.78 40.22
N ARG A 183 -5.64 16.81 39.76
CA ARG A 183 -4.20 16.74 40.12
C ARG A 183 -3.38 17.88 39.52
N SER A 184 -3.98 18.67 38.61
CA SER A 184 -3.36 19.81 37.92
C SER A 184 -3.76 21.18 38.49
N ALA A 185 -4.77 21.27 39.37
CA ALA A 185 -5.28 22.57 39.85
C ALA A 185 -4.56 23.12 41.10
N ASP A 186 -3.86 22.29 41.87
CA ASP A 186 -3.12 22.75 43.07
C ASP A 186 -1.79 23.47 42.72
N ASP A 187 -1.33 23.39 41.46
CA ASP A 187 -0.05 23.97 41.02
C ASP A 187 -0.19 25.31 40.26
N GLU A 188 -1.41 25.84 40.07
CA GLU A 188 -1.67 27.02 39.21
C GLU A 188 -1.67 28.39 39.92
N GLU A 189 -1.53 28.50 41.25
CA GLU A 189 -1.59 29.80 41.94
C GLU A 189 -0.28 30.65 41.91
N GLN A 190 0.75 30.27 41.14
CA GLN A 190 1.96 31.09 40.98
C GLN A 190 2.48 31.16 39.54
N SER A 191 1.85 31.95 38.69
CA SER A 191 2.59 32.71 37.66
C SER A 191 1.79 33.92 37.17
N THR A 192 2.38 35.09 37.35
CA THR A 192 1.89 36.40 36.87
C THR A 192 2.03 36.52 35.35
N GLU A 193 1.11 37.30 34.79
CA GLU A 193 1.03 37.79 33.40
C GLU A 193 2.40 38.12 32.78
N ASP A 194 2.72 37.49 31.65
CA ASP A 194 3.61 38.06 30.63
C ASP A 194 3.11 37.65 29.24
N GLU A 195 2.74 38.65 28.44
CA GLU A 195 2.39 38.55 27.03
C GLU A 195 3.62 38.09 26.21
N ILE A 196 3.51 36.96 25.50
CA ILE A 196 4.51 36.52 24.52
C ILE A 196 4.06 36.99 23.13
N PRO A 197 4.90 37.70 22.35
CA PRO A 197 4.54 38.15 21.01
C PRO A 197 4.59 36.99 20.00
N ASP A 198 3.58 36.97 19.13
CA ASP A 198 3.51 36.14 17.93
C ASP A 198 4.80 36.27 17.09
N LYS A 199 5.51 35.16 16.91
CA LYS A 199 6.48 35.01 15.82
C LYS A 199 6.04 33.89 14.89
N GLU A 200 5.60 34.34 13.72
CA GLU A 200 5.40 33.58 12.51
C GLU A 200 6.57 32.61 12.28
N SER A 201 6.22 31.35 12.00
CA SER A 201 7.16 30.36 11.54
C SER A 201 7.55 30.70 10.10
N GLU A 202 8.83 31.01 9.88
CA GLU A 202 9.37 31.17 8.53
C GLU A 202 9.15 29.90 7.70
N PRO A 203 8.73 30.02 6.42
CA PRO A 203 8.62 28.89 5.53
C PRO A 203 10.01 28.36 5.23
N VAL A 204 10.21 27.05 5.39
CA VAL A 204 11.44 26.35 5.02
C VAL A 204 11.57 26.38 3.48
N GLN A 205 12.08 27.48 2.95
CA GLN A 205 12.53 27.61 1.56
C GLN A 205 14.04 27.35 1.52
N SER A 206 14.43 26.20 0.97
CA SER A 206 15.65 26.08 0.16
C SER A 206 15.68 24.74 -0.57
N LEU A 207 14.95 24.70 -1.68
CA LEU A 207 15.26 23.81 -2.80
C LEU A 207 16.56 24.30 -3.45
N ALA A 208 17.70 23.74 -3.02
CA ALA A 208 18.89 23.69 -3.85
C ALA A 208 19.00 22.27 -4.40
N ARG A 209 18.60 22.09 -5.67
CA ARG A 209 18.86 20.87 -6.45
C ARG A 209 20.37 20.72 -6.65
N TYR A 210 21.06 20.10 -5.70
CA TYR A 210 22.34 19.47 -5.99
C TYR A 210 22.06 18.05 -6.47
N GLN A 211 22.22 17.82 -7.78
CA GLN A 211 22.37 16.47 -8.31
C GLN A 211 23.71 15.92 -7.77
N THR A 212 23.69 15.32 -6.59
CA THR A 212 24.80 14.51 -6.11
C THR A 212 24.87 13.22 -6.93
N ALA A 213 26.07 12.65 -7.08
CA ALA A 213 26.27 11.34 -7.72
C ALA A 213 25.39 10.23 -7.10
N GLU A 214 24.94 10.44 -5.86
CA GLU A 214 24.07 9.56 -5.09
C GLU A 214 22.61 9.61 -5.54
N ALA A 215 22.08 10.81 -5.85
CA ALA A 215 20.76 10.95 -6.45
C ALA A 215 20.73 10.23 -7.81
N GLN A 216 21.85 10.28 -8.56
CA GLN A 216 22.02 9.52 -9.80
C GLN A 216 22.10 8.00 -9.56
N GLN A 217 22.74 7.55 -8.49
CA GLN A 217 22.79 6.12 -8.13
C GLN A 217 21.40 5.59 -7.70
N LEU A 218 20.67 6.37 -6.91
CA LEU A 218 19.29 6.05 -6.50
C LEU A 218 18.34 6.01 -7.72
N THR A 219 18.47 6.96 -8.67
CA THR A 219 17.68 6.93 -9.91
C THR A 219 18.08 5.78 -10.84
N MET A 220 19.36 5.42 -10.93
CA MET A 220 19.78 4.22 -11.67
C MET A 220 19.19 2.94 -11.07
N LEU A 221 19.14 2.82 -9.74
CA LEU A 221 18.47 1.70 -9.07
C LEU A 221 16.96 1.71 -9.34
N GLN A 222 16.31 2.88 -9.28
CA GLN A 222 14.90 3.02 -9.64
C GLN A 222 14.62 2.50 -11.07
N HIS A 223 15.46 2.88 -12.03
CA HIS A 223 15.33 2.47 -13.43
C HIS A 223 15.51 0.96 -13.65
N ARG A 224 16.34 0.29 -12.83
CA ARG A 224 16.57 -1.17 -12.95
C ARG A 224 15.36 -2.00 -12.53
N GLU A 225 14.63 -1.54 -11.52
CA GLU A 225 13.44 -2.22 -11.01
C GLU A 225 12.15 -1.69 -11.66
N ASP A 226 12.25 -0.87 -12.71
CA ASP A 226 11.13 -0.44 -13.54
C ASP A 226 10.95 -1.43 -14.70
N PHE A 227 9.80 -2.11 -14.73
CA PHE A 227 9.48 -3.05 -15.81
C PHE A 227 9.31 -2.36 -17.17
N GLY A 228 8.89 -1.09 -17.19
CA GLY A 228 8.75 -0.29 -18.41
C GLY A 228 10.07 -0.10 -19.15
N LEU A 229 11.18 -0.09 -18.41
CA LEU A 229 12.54 0.10 -18.92
C LEU A 229 13.28 -1.22 -19.19
N TYR A 230 12.68 -2.36 -18.83
CA TYR A 230 13.26 -3.67 -19.08
C TYR A 230 13.30 -3.98 -20.59
N LYS A 231 14.44 -4.48 -21.08
CA LYS A 231 14.64 -4.87 -22.48
C LYS A 231 13.81 -6.11 -22.81
N LYS A 232 12.59 -5.88 -23.31
CA LYS A 232 11.63 -6.93 -23.70
C LYS A 232 12.23 -7.82 -24.79
N SER A 233 12.22 -9.14 -24.58
CA SER A 233 12.58 -10.08 -25.63
C SER A 233 11.42 -10.31 -26.60
N GLY A 234 11.76 -10.54 -27.86
CA GLY A 234 10.80 -10.97 -28.87
C GLY A 234 10.27 -12.37 -28.56
N ILE A 235 9.05 -12.64 -29.04
CA ILE A 235 8.23 -13.83 -28.75
C ILE A 235 9.02 -15.14 -28.89
N LEU A 236 9.72 -15.33 -30.01
CA LEU A 236 10.52 -16.55 -30.29
C LEU A 236 11.63 -16.77 -29.25
N ARG A 237 12.31 -15.70 -28.82
CA ARG A 237 13.37 -15.79 -27.80
C ARG A 237 12.78 -16.06 -26.41
N SER A 238 11.64 -15.45 -26.09
CA SER A 238 10.94 -15.68 -24.83
C SER A 238 10.47 -17.13 -24.71
N ILE A 239 9.84 -17.67 -25.77
CA ILE A 239 9.42 -19.07 -25.85
C ILE A 239 10.62 -20.01 -25.76
N ALA A 240 11.69 -19.76 -26.53
CA ALA A 240 12.88 -20.60 -26.49
C ALA A 240 13.51 -20.64 -25.09
N LYS A 241 13.63 -19.49 -24.41
CA LYS A 241 14.10 -19.44 -23.01
C LYS A 241 13.21 -20.23 -22.06
N LEU A 242 11.89 -20.10 -22.22
CA LEU A 242 10.90 -20.77 -21.39
C LEU A 242 11.01 -22.30 -21.55
N VAL A 243 11.14 -22.77 -22.79
CA VAL A 243 11.32 -24.18 -23.15
C VAL A 243 12.65 -24.75 -22.66
N ILE A 244 13.73 -23.98 -22.75
CA ILE A 244 15.05 -24.42 -22.29
C ILE A 244 15.08 -24.56 -20.76
N ARG A 245 14.43 -23.66 -20.04
CA ARG A 245 14.44 -23.60 -18.56
C ARG A 245 13.52 -24.64 -17.91
N THR A 246 12.53 -25.19 -18.63
CA THR A 246 11.63 -26.23 -18.13
C THR A 246 11.95 -27.60 -18.75
N PRO A 247 12.77 -28.46 -18.11
CA PRO A 247 13.15 -29.76 -18.67
C PRO A 247 11.95 -30.71 -18.88
N LYS A 248 10.90 -30.58 -18.06
CA LYS A 248 9.62 -31.30 -18.25
C LYS A 248 8.91 -30.91 -19.55
N LEU A 249 9.12 -29.70 -20.05
CA LEU A 249 8.54 -29.26 -21.31
C LEU A 249 9.26 -29.86 -22.52
N LYS A 250 10.55 -30.15 -22.42
CA LYS A 250 11.28 -30.87 -23.49
C LYS A 250 10.70 -32.27 -23.70
N PHE A 251 10.37 -32.96 -22.61
CA PHE A 251 9.68 -34.25 -22.63
C PHE A 251 8.28 -34.13 -23.23
N TRP A 252 7.52 -33.10 -22.85
CA TRP A 252 6.17 -32.82 -23.36
C TRP A 252 6.13 -32.45 -24.85
N LEU A 253 7.01 -31.56 -25.32
CA LEU A 253 7.16 -31.23 -26.73
C LEU A 253 7.55 -32.48 -27.52
N GLY A 254 8.54 -33.24 -27.06
CA GLY A 254 8.97 -34.49 -27.68
C GLY A 254 7.85 -35.53 -27.79
N HIS A 255 7.03 -35.68 -26.75
CA HIS A 255 5.89 -36.60 -26.76
C HIS A 255 4.76 -36.10 -27.69
N LYS A 256 4.48 -34.79 -27.73
CA LYS A 256 3.51 -34.22 -28.69
C LYS A 256 3.95 -34.35 -30.15
N TYR A 257 5.24 -34.19 -30.44
CA TYR A 257 5.77 -34.46 -31.79
C TYR A 257 5.55 -35.92 -32.20
N TYR A 258 5.66 -36.86 -31.26
CA TYR A 258 5.44 -38.29 -31.50
C TYR A 258 3.94 -38.60 -31.74
N CYS A 259 3.03 -38.00 -30.97
CA CYS A 259 1.59 -38.22 -31.12
C CYS A 259 0.95 -37.45 -32.29
N ALA A 260 1.55 -36.35 -32.76
CA ALA A 260 1.06 -35.63 -33.96
C ALA A 260 1.11 -36.47 -35.25
N GLY A 261 1.89 -37.56 -35.27
CA GLY A 261 1.99 -38.49 -36.40
C GLY A 261 0.93 -39.61 -36.42
N THR A 262 0.18 -39.83 -35.33
CA THR A 262 -0.80 -40.92 -35.23
C THR A 262 -2.21 -40.35 -35.00
N ALA A 263 -3.21 -40.89 -35.70
CA ALA A 263 -4.59 -40.37 -35.71
C ALA A 263 -5.39 -40.55 -34.39
N SER A 264 -4.77 -41.01 -33.29
CA SER A 264 -5.43 -41.27 -31.99
C SER A 264 -5.66 -40.01 -31.13
N ILE A 265 -6.00 -38.89 -31.78
CA ILE A 265 -5.66 -37.53 -31.31
C ILE A 265 -6.59 -36.94 -30.24
N CYS A 266 -7.80 -37.45 -29.99
CA CYS A 266 -8.76 -36.66 -29.21
C CYS A 266 -8.79 -36.93 -27.69
N LEU A 267 -8.77 -38.20 -27.23
CA LEU A 267 -9.01 -38.52 -25.80
C LEU A 267 -7.74 -38.50 -24.94
N GLU A 268 -6.60 -38.97 -25.45
CA GLU A 268 -5.32 -38.90 -24.72
C GLU A 268 -4.73 -37.47 -24.71
N HIS A 269 -5.07 -36.66 -25.73
CA HIS A 269 -4.60 -35.28 -25.82
C HIS A 269 -5.20 -34.40 -24.73
N ASP A 270 -6.50 -34.49 -24.43
CA ASP A 270 -7.13 -33.57 -23.49
C ASP A 270 -6.73 -33.84 -22.03
N ILE A 271 -6.67 -35.11 -21.61
CA ILE A 271 -6.33 -35.47 -20.22
C ILE A 271 -4.86 -35.16 -19.89
N PHE A 272 -3.94 -35.50 -20.80
CA PHE A 272 -2.51 -35.26 -20.58
C PHE A 272 -2.13 -33.78 -20.74
N THR A 273 -2.82 -33.06 -21.61
CA THR A 273 -2.60 -31.61 -21.78
C THR A 273 -3.11 -30.85 -20.57
N ASP A 274 -4.29 -31.19 -20.02
CA ASP A 274 -4.87 -30.49 -18.87
C ASP A 274 -4.09 -30.74 -17.57
N SER A 275 -3.71 -31.98 -17.29
CA SER A 275 -2.87 -32.33 -16.13
C SER A 275 -1.49 -31.64 -16.17
N SER A 276 -0.87 -31.57 -17.35
CA SER A 276 0.36 -30.80 -17.56
C SER A 276 0.12 -29.30 -17.35
N HIS A 277 -0.99 -28.76 -17.88
CA HIS A 277 -1.39 -27.36 -17.75
C HIS A 277 -1.47 -26.92 -16.28
N GLN A 278 -2.18 -27.69 -15.46
CA GLN A 278 -2.35 -27.40 -14.04
C GLN A 278 -1.04 -27.53 -13.26
N THR A 279 -0.20 -28.51 -13.59
CA THR A 279 1.12 -28.68 -12.97
C THR A 279 2.03 -27.48 -13.27
N PHE A 280 2.06 -27.02 -14.53
CA PHE A 280 2.83 -25.83 -14.90
C PHE A 280 2.28 -24.57 -14.22
N ASN A 281 0.95 -24.42 -14.15
CA ASN A 281 0.32 -23.29 -13.46
C ASN A 281 0.77 -23.21 -12.00
N LYS A 282 0.74 -24.34 -11.29
CA LYS A 282 1.24 -24.44 -9.92
C LYS A 282 2.70 -24.01 -9.80
N VAL A 283 3.58 -24.48 -10.69
CA VAL A 283 5.02 -24.14 -10.66
C VAL A 283 5.24 -22.65 -10.95
N PHE A 284 4.61 -22.10 -11.98
CA PHE A 284 4.76 -20.68 -12.32
C PHE A 284 4.20 -19.76 -11.24
N ARG A 285 3.02 -20.07 -10.67
CA ARG A 285 2.45 -19.31 -9.54
C ARG A 285 3.36 -19.36 -8.31
N HIS A 286 3.85 -20.55 -7.97
CA HIS A 286 4.79 -20.73 -6.87
C HIS A 286 6.07 -19.91 -7.07
N ASP A 287 6.70 -20.02 -8.25
CA ASP A 287 7.96 -19.32 -8.53
C ASP A 287 7.78 -17.81 -8.59
N LEU A 288 6.67 -17.35 -9.17
CA LEU A 288 6.33 -15.94 -9.24
C LEU A 288 6.10 -15.36 -7.84
N LEU A 289 5.28 -16.02 -7.01
CA LEU A 289 5.03 -15.61 -5.63
C LEU A 289 6.32 -15.65 -4.80
N ASN A 290 7.12 -16.72 -4.90
CA ASN A 290 8.40 -16.84 -4.22
C ASN A 290 9.39 -15.73 -4.64
N SER A 291 9.38 -15.34 -5.92
CA SER A 291 10.23 -14.25 -6.41
C SER A 291 9.73 -12.86 -5.96
N MET A 292 8.41 -12.67 -5.84
CA MET A 292 7.80 -11.46 -5.29
C MET A 292 8.11 -11.31 -3.79
N LEU A 293 7.93 -12.37 -3.00
CA LEU A 293 8.17 -12.37 -1.54
C LEU A 293 9.65 -12.14 -1.17
N LYS A 294 10.58 -12.42 -2.08
CA LYS A 294 12.01 -12.15 -1.88
C LYS A 294 12.41 -10.70 -2.10
N GLN A 295 11.57 -9.89 -2.74
CA GLN A 295 11.90 -8.50 -3.04
C GLN A 295 11.94 -7.64 -1.77
N ASP A 296 12.72 -6.56 -1.83
CA ASP A 296 12.83 -5.60 -0.73
C ASP A 296 11.56 -4.74 -0.60
N LEU A 297 11.34 -4.12 0.56
CA LEU A 297 10.15 -3.29 0.81
C LEU A 297 9.98 -2.16 -0.23
N ARG A 298 11.10 -1.65 -0.74
CA ARG A 298 11.19 -0.67 -1.84
C ARG A 298 10.40 -1.08 -3.09
N PHE A 299 10.34 -2.37 -3.38
CA PHE A 299 9.57 -2.89 -4.52
C PHE A 299 8.06 -2.71 -4.29
N PHE A 300 7.60 -2.89 -3.05
CA PHE A 300 6.19 -2.81 -2.65
C PHE A 300 5.71 -1.37 -2.45
N ASP A 301 6.60 -0.45 -2.12
CA ASP A 301 6.24 0.98 -2.01
C ASP A 301 5.86 1.60 -3.37
N ARG A 302 6.27 0.97 -4.49
CA ARG A 302 6.03 1.50 -5.83
C ARG A 302 4.52 1.51 -6.15
N PRO A 303 4.02 2.59 -6.80
CA PRO A 303 2.60 2.70 -7.14
C PRO A 303 2.11 1.64 -8.12
N GLU A 304 3.03 1.03 -8.88
CA GLU A 304 2.73 -0.05 -9.84
C GLU A 304 2.53 -1.41 -9.18
N ASN A 305 3.00 -1.58 -7.95
CA ASN A 305 3.08 -2.84 -7.22
C ASN A 305 2.14 -2.85 -6.01
N THR A 306 0.94 -2.32 -6.19
CA THR A 306 -0.11 -2.45 -5.18
C THR A 306 -0.50 -3.91 -4.98
N VAL A 307 -1.01 -4.24 -3.79
CA VAL A 307 -1.43 -5.61 -3.45
C VAL A 307 -2.45 -6.15 -4.47
N GLY A 308 -3.42 -5.32 -4.89
CA GLY A 308 -4.40 -5.69 -5.92
C GLY A 308 -3.77 -5.93 -7.30
N ALA A 309 -2.83 -5.07 -7.72
CA ALA A 309 -2.12 -5.25 -8.98
C ALA A 309 -1.25 -6.52 -8.97
N LEU A 310 -0.49 -6.76 -7.91
CA LEU A 310 0.35 -7.95 -7.76
C LEU A 310 -0.50 -9.24 -7.73
N THR A 311 -1.65 -9.23 -7.05
CA THR A 311 -2.58 -10.37 -6.99
C THR A 311 -3.18 -10.65 -8.36
N SER A 312 -3.62 -9.61 -9.08
CA SER A 312 -4.12 -9.73 -10.45
C SER A 312 -3.04 -10.27 -11.40
N ARG A 313 -1.79 -9.81 -11.27
CA ARG A 313 -0.64 -10.32 -12.04
C ARG A 313 -0.30 -11.78 -11.70
N LEU A 314 -0.42 -12.18 -10.44
CA LEU A 314 -0.20 -13.55 -9.99
C LEU A 314 -1.22 -14.54 -10.59
N ASP A 315 -2.44 -14.07 -10.85
CA ASP A 315 -3.47 -14.88 -11.51
C ASP A 315 -3.33 -14.85 -13.06
N SER A 316 -3.27 -13.63 -13.63
CA SER A 316 -3.35 -13.41 -15.09
C SER A 316 -2.06 -13.76 -15.86
N HIS A 317 -0.87 -13.47 -15.33
CA HIS A 317 0.38 -13.70 -16.09
C HIS A 317 0.69 -15.19 -16.28
N PRO A 318 0.61 -16.06 -15.26
CA PRO A 318 0.75 -17.50 -15.46
C PRO A 318 -0.27 -18.03 -16.46
N GLN A 319 -1.53 -17.60 -16.38
CA GLN A 319 -2.59 -18.01 -17.29
C GLN A 319 -2.28 -17.62 -18.75
N ALA A 320 -1.79 -16.40 -19.00
CA ALA A 320 -1.39 -15.97 -20.34
C ALA A 320 -0.23 -16.80 -20.91
N ILE A 321 0.81 -17.09 -20.10
CA ILE A 321 1.93 -17.95 -20.53
C ILE A 321 1.45 -19.36 -20.88
N LEU A 322 0.51 -19.88 -20.09
CA LEU A 322 -0.06 -21.22 -20.27
C LEU A 322 -0.96 -21.33 -21.50
N GLU A 323 -1.79 -20.32 -21.75
CA GLU A 323 -2.62 -20.24 -22.96
C GLU A 323 -1.76 -20.34 -24.22
N LEU A 324 -0.60 -19.68 -24.20
CA LEU A 324 0.40 -19.79 -25.26
C LEU A 324 1.03 -21.20 -25.32
N MET A 325 1.49 -21.72 -24.19
CA MET A 325 2.21 -23.00 -24.11
C MET A 325 1.34 -24.24 -24.31
N GLY A 326 0.02 -24.12 -24.16
CA GLY A 326 -0.92 -25.24 -24.24
C GLY A 326 -1.18 -25.69 -25.67
N PHE A 327 -2.41 -25.49 -26.16
CA PHE A 327 -2.83 -25.95 -27.48
C PHE A 327 -2.43 -25.01 -28.62
N ASN A 328 -2.27 -23.71 -28.33
CA ASN A 328 -2.07 -22.68 -29.36
C ASN A 328 -0.75 -22.83 -30.14
N ILE A 329 0.35 -23.20 -29.49
CA ILE A 329 1.61 -23.51 -30.20
C ILE A 329 1.44 -24.69 -31.16
N ALA A 330 0.71 -25.73 -30.73
CA ALA A 330 0.47 -26.91 -31.57
C ALA A 330 -0.38 -26.54 -32.81
N LEU A 331 -1.43 -25.73 -32.63
CA LEU A 331 -2.22 -25.20 -33.73
C LEU A 331 -1.41 -24.33 -34.69
N VAL A 332 -0.47 -23.54 -34.18
CA VAL A 332 0.39 -22.69 -35.01
C VAL A 332 1.35 -23.54 -35.84
N VAL A 333 1.94 -24.58 -35.25
CA VAL A 333 2.77 -25.54 -36.00
C VAL A 333 1.92 -26.29 -37.04
N LEU A 334 0.72 -26.74 -36.66
CA LEU A 334 -0.21 -27.41 -37.57
C LEU A 334 -0.60 -26.52 -38.74
N ALA A 335 -0.94 -25.26 -38.48
CA ALA A 335 -1.30 -24.30 -39.51
C ALA A 335 -0.12 -23.99 -40.43
N ALA A 336 1.11 -23.87 -39.90
CA ALA A 336 2.31 -23.73 -40.73
C ALA A 336 2.56 -24.95 -41.63
N ILE A 337 2.41 -26.16 -41.10
CA ILE A 337 2.50 -27.41 -41.88
C ILE A 337 1.41 -27.45 -42.95
N ASN A 338 0.17 -27.06 -42.62
CA ASN A 338 -0.94 -27.07 -43.56
C ASN A 338 -0.73 -26.06 -44.72
N VAL A 339 -0.25 -24.85 -44.41
CA VAL A 339 0.14 -23.85 -45.42
C VAL A 339 1.20 -24.42 -46.37
N LEU A 340 2.25 -25.06 -45.82
CA LEU A 340 3.32 -25.64 -46.62
C LEU A 340 2.82 -26.81 -47.48
N ALA A 341 2.11 -27.76 -46.89
CA ALA A 341 1.60 -28.95 -47.57
C ALA A 341 0.61 -28.58 -48.69
N SER A 342 -0.32 -27.65 -48.40
CA SER A 342 -1.33 -27.20 -49.37
C SER A 342 -0.71 -26.36 -50.50
N SER A 343 0.32 -25.56 -50.20
CA SER A 343 1.08 -24.82 -51.21
C SER A 343 1.85 -25.77 -52.15
N ILE A 344 2.51 -26.80 -51.59
CA ILE A 344 3.23 -27.82 -52.37
C ILE A 344 2.26 -28.61 -53.25
N LEU A 345 1.11 -29.03 -52.70
CA LEU A 345 0.08 -29.75 -53.44
C LEU A 345 -0.43 -28.95 -54.65
N SER A 346 -0.71 -27.65 -54.45
CA SER A 346 -1.17 -26.76 -55.52
C SER A 346 -0.12 -26.59 -56.62
N LEU A 347 1.16 -26.44 -56.26
CA LEU A 347 2.28 -26.32 -57.20
C LEU A 347 2.53 -27.62 -57.98
N ALA A 348 2.35 -28.79 -57.34
CA ALA A 348 2.61 -30.08 -57.95
C ALA A 348 1.56 -30.46 -59.01
N ILE A 349 0.28 -30.15 -58.77
CA ILE A 349 -0.82 -30.55 -59.67
C ILE A 349 -1.01 -29.55 -60.80
N ALA A 350 -0.90 -28.25 -60.52
CA ALA A 350 -1.17 -27.19 -61.49
C ALA A 350 -0.18 -26.04 -61.30
N TRP A 351 1.08 -26.23 -61.69
CA TRP A 351 2.16 -25.29 -61.42
C TRP A 351 1.86 -23.85 -61.89
N LYS A 352 1.21 -23.65 -63.04
CA LYS A 352 0.81 -22.32 -63.56
C LYS A 352 -0.15 -21.59 -62.59
N LEU A 353 -1.15 -22.31 -62.06
CA LEU A 353 -2.14 -21.76 -61.14
C LEU A 353 -1.59 -21.67 -59.71
N GLY A 354 -0.83 -22.67 -59.28
CA GLY A 354 -0.19 -22.72 -57.96
C GLY A 354 0.83 -21.60 -57.74
N VAL A 355 1.65 -21.28 -58.76
CA VAL A 355 2.59 -20.14 -58.67
C VAL A 355 1.82 -18.84 -58.46
N MET A 356 0.72 -18.65 -59.19
CA MET A 356 -0.12 -17.46 -59.04
C MET A 356 -0.81 -17.41 -57.66
N GLY A 357 -1.45 -18.49 -57.22
CA GLY A 357 -2.12 -18.54 -55.92
C GLY A 357 -1.16 -18.34 -54.74
N VAL A 358 0.00 -19.00 -54.77
CA VAL A 358 0.98 -18.96 -53.66
C VAL A 358 1.81 -17.67 -53.65
N PHE A 359 2.32 -17.21 -54.79
CA PHE A 359 3.20 -16.03 -54.82
C PHE A 359 2.48 -14.70 -55.02
N VAL A 360 1.27 -14.71 -55.60
CA VAL A 360 0.49 -13.49 -55.83
C VAL A 360 -0.68 -13.37 -54.85
N GLY A 361 -1.38 -14.47 -54.55
CA GLY A 361 -2.53 -14.45 -53.64
C GLY A 361 -2.16 -14.39 -52.15
N LEU A 362 -1.17 -15.18 -51.75
CA LEU A 362 -0.80 -15.38 -50.34
C LEU A 362 -0.12 -14.14 -49.69
N PRO A 363 0.80 -13.41 -50.33
CA PRO A 363 1.47 -12.27 -49.69
C PRO A 363 0.55 -11.08 -49.33
N PRO A 364 -0.34 -10.60 -50.22
CA PRO A 364 -1.29 -9.54 -49.86
C PRO A 364 -2.21 -9.94 -48.70
N MET A 365 -2.63 -11.21 -48.64
CA MET A 365 -3.45 -11.74 -47.57
C MET A 365 -2.70 -11.74 -46.23
N VAL A 366 -1.43 -12.18 -46.22
CA VAL A 366 -0.57 -12.15 -45.03
C VAL A 366 -0.33 -10.72 -44.54
N ILE A 367 -0.08 -9.78 -45.46
CA ILE A 367 0.13 -8.36 -45.13
C ILE A 367 -1.14 -7.74 -44.50
N ALA A 368 -2.30 -7.98 -45.10
CA ALA A 368 -3.58 -7.48 -44.59
C ALA A 368 -3.95 -8.14 -43.25
N GLY A 369 -3.68 -9.44 -43.09
CA GLY A 369 -3.83 -10.16 -41.81
C GLY A 369 -2.93 -9.60 -40.71
N TYR A 370 -1.67 -9.30 -41.03
CA TYR A 370 -0.73 -8.67 -40.10
C TYR A 370 -1.19 -7.26 -39.68
N ALA A 371 -1.65 -6.45 -40.64
CA ALA A 371 -2.15 -5.10 -40.37
C ALA A 371 -3.38 -5.12 -39.44
N ARG A 372 -4.35 -6.01 -39.72
CA ARG A 372 -5.54 -6.24 -38.88
C ARG A 372 -5.15 -6.49 -37.43
N ILE A 373 -4.22 -7.41 -37.21
CA ILE A 373 -3.78 -7.82 -35.87
C ILE A 373 -3.02 -6.73 -35.13
N ARG A 374 -2.18 -5.98 -35.82
CA ARG A 374 -1.45 -4.87 -35.21
C ARG A 374 -2.41 -3.81 -34.69
N LEU A 375 -3.47 -3.53 -35.45
CA LEU A 375 -4.53 -2.61 -35.04
C LEU A 375 -5.31 -3.17 -33.83
N GLU A 376 -5.67 -4.45 -33.88
CA GLU A 376 -6.36 -5.16 -32.79
C GLU A 376 -5.54 -5.16 -31.49
N THR A 377 -4.26 -5.53 -31.56
CA THR A 377 -3.37 -5.56 -30.38
C THR A 377 -3.19 -4.16 -29.78
N LYS A 378 -3.03 -3.14 -30.62
CA LYS A 378 -2.93 -1.75 -30.15
C LYS A 378 -4.21 -1.31 -29.44
N MET A 379 -5.37 -1.60 -30.04
CA MET A 379 -6.68 -1.33 -29.46
C MET A 379 -6.86 -2.04 -28.10
N ASP A 380 -6.52 -3.33 -28.00
CA ASP A 380 -6.56 -4.09 -26.74
C ASP A 380 -5.71 -3.41 -25.65
N THR A 381 -4.50 -2.96 -25.98
CA THR A 381 -3.62 -2.29 -25.01
C THR A 381 -4.17 -0.93 -24.55
N ASP A 382 -4.74 -0.14 -25.46
CA ASP A 382 -5.33 1.16 -25.14
C ASP A 382 -6.62 1.02 -24.33
N MET A 383 -7.47 0.03 -24.67
CA MET A 383 -8.67 -0.31 -23.91
C MET A 383 -8.32 -0.80 -22.50
N GLY A 384 -7.31 -1.67 -22.36
CA GLY A 384 -6.87 -2.17 -21.07
C GLY A 384 -6.42 -1.06 -20.10
N LYS A 385 -5.70 -0.05 -20.59
CA LYS A 385 -5.31 1.12 -19.78
C LYS A 385 -6.51 1.92 -19.27
N ARG A 386 -7.51 2.16 -20.12
CA ARG A 386 -8.72 2.91 -19.76
C ARG A 386 -9.60 2.12 -18.78
N PHE A 387 -9.78 0.82 -19.00
CA PHE A 387 -10.53 -0.02 -18.06
C PHE A 387 -9.85 -0.12 -16.70
N SER A 388 -8.51 -0.11 -16.64
CA SER A 388 -7.81 -0.05 -15.36
C SER A 388 -8.11 1.24 -14.59
N GLN A 389 -8.22 2.38 -15.28
CA GLN A 389 -8.62 3.66 -14.67
C GLN A 389 -10.07 3.61 -14.19
N SER A 390 -11.01 3.11 -15.00
CA SER A 390 -12.42 2.94 -14.60
C SER A 390 -12.55 2.00 -13.40
N ALA A 391 -11.80 0.90 -13.37
CA ALA A 391 -11.78 -0.04 -12.26
C ALA A 391 -11.22 0.60 -10.97
N SER A 392 -10.16 1.41 -11.08
CA SER A 392 -9.62 2.16 -9.94
C SER A 392 -10.66 3.10 -9.33
N MET A 393 -11.43 3.81 -10.17
CA MET A 393 -12.50 4.70 -9.73
C MET A 393 -13.64 3.93 -9.05
N ALA A 394 -14.05 2.79 -9.60
CA ALA A 394 -15.06 1.93 -8.99
C ALA A 394 -14.58 1.37 -7.63
N SER A 395 -13.33 0.93 -7.55
CA SER A 395 -12.73 0.43 -6.32
C SER A 395 -12.72 1.49 -5.21
N GLU A 396 -12.33 2.72 -5.54
CA GLU A 396 -12.33 3.84 -4.60
C GLU A 396 -13.73 4.15 -4.04
N ALA A 397 -14.75 4.14 -4.92
CA ALA A 397 -16.14 4.36 -4.52
C ALA A 397 -16.66 3.24 -3.61
N VAL A 398 -16.30 1.97 -3.87
CA VAL A 398 -16.72 0.82 -3.07
C VAL A 398 -16.01 0.79 -1.71
N LEU A 399 -14.71 1.08 -1.66
CA LEU A 399 -13.97 1.19 -0.40
C LEU A 399 -14.54 2.33 0.48
N SER A 400 -14.99 3.40 -0.15
CA SER A 400 -15.55 4.59 0.51
C SER A 400 -17.07 4.61 0.52
N ILE A 401 -17.74 3.45 0.41
CA ILE A 401 -19.20 3.39 0.14
C ILE A 401 -20.05 4.10 1.20
N ARG A 402 -19.63 4.07 2.47
CA ARG A 402 -20.32 4.78 3.55
C ARG A 402 -20.28 6.29 3.33
N THR A 403 -19.14 6.82 2.90
CA THR A 403 -18.97 8.25 2.58
C THR A 403 -19.76 8.63 1.33
N VAL A 404 -19.67 7.82 0.27
CA VAL A 404 -20.43 8.03 -0.98
C VAL A 404 -21.93 8.10 -0.70
N SER A 405 -22.44 7.18 0.13
CA SER A 405 -23.86 7.13 0.46
C SER A 405 -24.29 8.27 1.39
N SER A 406 -23.46 8.65 2.35
CA SER A 406 -23.73 9.81 3.22
C SER A 406 -23.82 11.14 2.47
N LEU A 407 -23.10 11.26 1.34
CA LEU A 407 -23.10 12.45 0.49
C LEU A 407 -24.07 12.33 -0.71
N ALA A 408 -24.83 11.22 -0.80
CA ALA A 408 -25.74 10.94 -1.91
C ALA A 408 -25.11 11.08 -3.32
N MET A 409 -23.83 10.70 -3.46
CA MET A 409 -23.05 10.90 -4.68
C MET A 409 -23.14 9.74 -5.68
N GLU A 410 -23.93 8.69 -5.39
CA GLU A 410 -23.96 7.46 -6.19
C GLU A 410 -24.25 7.75 -7.67
N LYS A 411 -25.18 8.67 -7.95
CA LYS A 411 -25.53 9.08 -9.32
C LYS A 411 -24.40 9.79 -10.04
N ASN A 412 -23.67 10.67 -9.35
CA ASN A 412 -22.57 11.43 -9.97
C ASN A 412 -21.37 10.51 -10.25
N ILE A 413 -21.03 9.63 -9.31
CA ILE A 413 -19.99 8.62 -9.51
C ILE A 413 -20.39 7.69 -10.65
N LEU A 414 -21.64 7.22 -10.70
CA LEU A 414 -22.13 6.40 -11.80
C LEU A 414 -22.03 7.14 -13.14
N LYS A 415 -22.42 8.41 -13.20
CA LYS A 415 -22.33 9.24 -14.41
C LYS A 415 -20.89 9.43 -14.88
N ARG A 416 -19.97 9.68 -13.96
CA ARG A 416 -18.55 9.85 -14.25
C ARG A 416 -17.94 8.51 -14.71
N TYR A 417 -18.35 7.40 -14.12
CA TYR A 417 -17.95 6.05 -14.55
C TYR A 417 -18.49 5.70 -15.94
N THR A 418 -19.77 6.00 -16.23
CA THR A 418 -20.36 5.79 -17.56
C THR A 418 -19.71 6.68 -18.60
N ASN A 419 -19.38 7.93 -18.28
CA ASN A 419 -18.66 8.83 -19.20
C ASN A 419 -17.27 8.29 -19.57
N GLU A 420 -16.53 7.75 -18.60
CA GLU A 420 -15.22 7.10 -18.86
C GLU A 420 -15.38 5.86 -19.76
N LEU A 421 -16.41 5.05 -19.50
CA LEU A 421 -16.74 3.90 -20.36
C LEU A 421 -17.14 4.35 -21.78
N ASP A 422 -17.98 5.35 -21.91
CA ASP A 422 -18.41 5.90 -23.20
C ASP A 422 -17.21 6.46 -23.98
N GLN A 423 -16.29 7.14 -23.30
CA GLN A 423 -15.07 7.65 -23.92
C GLN A 423 -14.15 6.51 -24.38
N ALA A 424 -14.05 5.42 -23.61
CA ALA A 424 -13.33 4.21 -24.00
C ALA A 424 -13.96 3.55 -25.24
N ILE A 425 -15.30 3.48 -25.31
CA ILE A 425 -16.03 2.94 -26.45
C ILE A 425 -15.85 3.83 -27.69
N GLN A 426 -16.08 5.14 -27.59
CA GLN A 426 -15.97 6.07 -28.72
C GLN A 426 -14.58 6.08 -29.35
N THR A 427 -13.54 5.98 -28.53
CA THR A 427 -12.15 5.93 -29.04
C THR A 427 -11.88 4.63 -29.80
N SER A 428 -12.60 3.55 -29.48
CA SER A 428 -12.44 2.23 -30.10
C SER A 428 -13.15 2.09 -31.45
N ILE A 429 -14.17 2.93 -31.74
CA ILE A 429 -14.94 2.84 -33.00
C ILE A 429 -14.07 3.05 -34.24
N ARG A 430 -13.17 4.05 -34.25
CA ARG A 430 -12.30 4.33 -35.40
C ARG A 430 -11.33 3.18 -35.70
N PRO A 431 -10.57 2.64 -34.72
CA PRO A 431 -9.77 1.44 -34.90
C PRO A 431 -10.58 0.23 -35.39
N LEU A 432 -11.76 -0.01 -34.81
CA LEU A 432 -12.64 -1.11 -35.21
C LEU A 432 -13.05 -1.00 -36.67
N PHE A 433 -13.43 0.20 -37.14
CA PHE A 433 -13.77 0.42 -38.54
C PHE A 433 -12.57 0.13 -39.46
N SER A 434 -11.38 0.63 -39.12
CA SER A 434 -10.16 0.34 -39.88
C SER A 434 -9.85 -1.16 -39.90
N MET A 435 -10.05 -1.87 -38.79
CA MET A 435 -9.88 -3.32 -38.68
C MET A 435 -10.86 -4.08 -39.59
N MET A 436 -12.13 -3.66 -39.66
CA MET A 436 -13.14 -4.30 -40.52
C MET A 436 -12.82 -4.15 -42.01
N VAL A 437 -12.24 -3.02 -42.43
CA VAL A 437 -11.78 -2.81 -43.81
C VAL A 437 -10.65 -3.78 -44.17
N TRP A 438 -9.67 -3.96 -43.28
CA TRP A 438 -8.62 -4.95 -43.52
C TRP A 438 -9.15 -6.38 -43.54
N PHE A 439 -10.14 -6.70 -42.70
CA PHE A 439 -10.78 -8.00 -42.69
C PHE A 439 -11.55 -8.29 -44.00
N SER A 440 -12.35 -7.34 -44.49
CA SER A 440 -13.08 -7.53 -45.76
C SER A 440 -12.13 -7.66 -46.96
N LEU A 441 -11.00 -6.94 -46.94
CA LEU A 441 -9.95 -7.06 -47.95
C LEU A 441 -9.34 -8.47 -47.97
N THR A 442 -9.04 -9.06 -46.81
CA THR A 442 -8.47 -10.42 -46.73
C THR A 442 -9.37 -11.47 -47.38
N GLN A 443 -10.68 -11.40 -47.13
CA GLN A 443 -11.65 -12.37 -47.68
C GLN A 443 -11.90 -12.19 -49.18
N SER A 444 -11.86 -10.94 -49.66
CA SER A 444 -12.21 -10.62 -51.06
C SER A 444 -11.09 -10.98 -52.04
N ILE A 445 -9.82 -10.80 -51.65
CA ILE A 445 -8.64 -11.05 -52.48
C ILE A 445 -8.53 -12.54 -52.84
N GLU A 446 -8.73 -13.41 -51.84
CA GLU A 446 -8.53 -14.85 -51.98
C GLU A 446 -9.48 -15.49 -52.99
N LEU A 447 -10.77 -15.12 -52.94
CA LEU A 447 -11.79 -15.70 -53.82
C LEU A 447 -11.71 -15.15 -55.24
N THR A 448 -11.50 -13.84 -55.39
CA THR A 448 -11.62 -13.15 -56.69
C THR A 448 -10.41 -13.41 -57.59
N MET A 449 -9.19 -13.37 -57.04
CA MET A 449 -7.98 -13.54 -57.84
C MET A 449 -7.86 -14.98 -58.37
N ASN A 450 -8.02 -15.97 -57.49
CA ASN A 450 -7.87 -17.38 -57.86
C ASN A 450 -8.95 -17.85 -58.86
N SER A 451 -10.20 -17.43 -58.68
CA SER A 451 -11.29 -17.79 -59.60
C SER A 451 -11.15 -17.12 -60.97
N ARG A 452 -10.78 -15.84 -61.02
CA ARG A 452 -10.67 -15.09 -62.28
C ARG A 452 -9.54 -15.63 -63.18
N TRP A 453 -8.42 -16.01 -62.59
CA TRP A 453 -7.28 -16.58 -63.30
C TRP A 453 -7.47 -18.06 -63.61
N GLY A 454 -8.01 -18.84 -62.68
CA GLY A 454 -8.30 -20.25 -62.93
C GLY A 454 -9.33 -20.46 -64.05
N SER A 455 -10.36 -19.62 -64.14
CA SER A 455 -11.31 -19.65 -65.26
C SER A 455 -10.64 -19.37 -66.61
N LYS A 456 -9.65 -18.46 -66.65
CA LYS A 456 -8.88 -18.16 -67.87
C LYS A 456 -8.05 -19.37 -68.32
N LEU A 457 -7.34 -20.02 -67.39
CA LEU A 457 -6.51 -21.20 -67.68
C LEU A 457 -7.32 -22.42 -68.15
N ILE A 458 -8.57 -22.56 -67.68
CA ILE A 458 -9.50 -23.58 -68.19
C ILE A 458 -9.93 -23.25 -69.62
N HIS A 459 -10.24 -21.98 -69.91
CA HIS A 459 -10.63 -21.54 -71.26
C HIS A 459 -9.49 -21.74 -72.27
N ASP A 460 -8.26 -21.45 -71.88
CA ASP A 460 -7.07 -21.59 -72.71
C ASP A 460 -6.64 -23.07 -72.91
N GLY A 461 -7.31 -24.02 -72.23
CA GLY A 461 -7.06 -25.46 -72.35
C GLY A 461 -5.81 -25.97 -71.63
N ASP A 462 -5.15 -25.11 -70.84
CA ASP A 462 -3.89 -25.40 -70.15
C ASP A 462 -4.05 -26.30 -68.92
N ILE A 463 -5.24 -26.33 -68.31
CA ILE A 463 -5.53 -27.01 -67.04
C ILE A 463 -6.91 -27.69 -67.11
N THR A 464 -7.01 -28.94 -66.64
CA THR A 464 -8.30 -29.65 -66.53
C THR A 464 -9.12 -29.12 -65.35
N PHE A 465 -10.46 -29.17 -65.43
CA PHE A 465 -11.34 -28.76 -64.33
C PHE A 465 -11.01 -29.43 -62.98
N TYR A 466 -10.61 -30.71 -62.99
CA TYR A 466 -10.12 -31.41 -61.79
C TYR A 466 -8.87 -30.76 -61.17
N GLN A 467 -7.86 -30.47 -62.01
CA GLN A 467 -6.61 -29.82 -61.56
C GLN A 467 -6.88 -28.41 -61.02
N PHE A 468 -7.84 -27.69 -61.63
CA PHE A 468 -8.31 -26.40 -61.12
C PHE A 468 -8.93 -26.52 -59.73
N ILE A 469 -9.89 -27.43 -59.50
CA ILE A 469 -10.53 -27.58 -58.18
C ILE A 469 -9.52 -27.93 -57.10
N VAL A 470 -8.62 -28.88 -57.35
CA VAL A 470 -7.64 -29.32 -56.33
C VAL A 470 -6.66 -28.20 -56.01
N SER A 471 -6.14 -27.49 -57.02
CA SER A 471 -5.23 -26.36 -56.81
C SER A 471 -5.93 -25.17 -56.13
N PHE A 472 -7.18 -24.89 -56.51
CA PHE A 472 -8.02 -23.84 -55.90
C PHE A 472 -8.32 -24.13 -54.43
N MET A 473 -8.78 -25.35 -54.09
CA MET A 473 -9.04 -25.76 -52.71
C MET A 473 -7.76 -25.80 -51.86
N GLY A 474 -6.62 -26.19 -52.45
CA GLY A 474 -5.32 -26.14 -51.76
C GLY A 474 -4.91 -24.71 -51.39
N VAL A 475 -5.02 -23.76 -52.32
CA VAL A 475 -4.72 -22.35 -52.02
C VAL A 475 -5.71 -21.79 -51.00
N TYR A 476 -6.98 -22.16 -51.09
CA TYR A 476 -8.02 -21.73 -50.15
C TYR A 476 -7.76 -22.21 -48.71
N PHE A 477 -7.49 -23.51 -48.53
CA PHE A 477 -7.17 -24.04 -47.19
C PHE A 477 -5.84 -23.52 -46.66
N SER A 478 -4.86 -23.24 -47.54
CA SER A 478 -3.65 -22.53 -47.17
C SER A 478 -3.94 -21.10 -46.69
N GLY A 479 -4.84 -20.39 -47.36
CA GLY A 479 -5.27 -19.05 -46.97
C GLY A 479 -5.94 -19.03 -45.61
N GLN A 480 -6.89 -19.94 -45.38
CA GLN A 480 -7.54 -20.12 -44.09
C GLN A 480 -6.56 -20.49 -42.96
N ALA A 481 -5.66 -21.44 -43.20
CA ALA A 481 -4.65 -21.84 -42.22
C ALA A 481 -3.70 -20.68 -41.86
N ALA A 482 -3.29 -19.89 -42.86
CA ALA A 482 -2.52 -18.68 -42.61
C ALA A 482 -3.31 -17.63 -41.81
N GLY A 483 -4.62 -17.49 -42.05
CA GLY A 483 -5.50 -16.66 -41.22
C GLY A 483 -5.61 -17.14 -39.76
N GLN A 484 -5.61 -18.45 -39.53
CA GLN A 484 -5.62 -19.04 -38.18
C GLN A 484 -4.30 -18.83 -37.42
N LEU A 485 -3.14 -18.81 -38.10
CA LEU A 485 -1.87 -18.44 -37.45
C LEU A 485 -1.95 -17.07 -36.78
N PHE A 486 -2.68 -16.18 -37.45
CA PHE A 486 -2.83 -14.78 -37.11
C PHE A 486 -3.85 -14.57 -35.96
N SER A 487 -4.93 -15.36 -35.87
CA SER A 487 -5.91 -15.22 -34.77
C SER A 487 -5.32 -15.42 -33.37
N PHE A 488 -4.19 -16.12 -33.24
CA PHE A 488 -3.51 -16.32 -31.95
C PHE A 488 -2.60 -15.15 -31.54
N SER A 489 -2.48 -14.09 -32.35
CA SER A 489 -1.53 -13.00 -32.10
C SER A 489 -1.78 -12.21 -30.82
N SER A 490 -3.05 -12.04 -30.40
CA SER A 490 -3.35 -11.38 -29.12
C SER A 490 -2.82 -12.20 -27.95
N SER A 491 -3.10 -13.51 -27.93
CA SER A 491 -2.58 -14.45 -26.92
C SER A 491 -1.05 -14.50 -26.93
N PHE A 492 -0.40 -14.48 -28.11
CA PHE A 492 1.06 -14.39 -28.22
C PHE A 492 1.62 -13.12 -27.58
N THR A 493 0.97 -11.98 -27.80
CA THR A 493 1.46 -10.68 -27.27
C THR A 493 1.31 -10.64 -25.75
N LYS A 494 0.14 -11.02 -25.23
CA LYS A 494 -0.13 -11.11 -23.77
C LYS A 494 0.82 -12.08 -23.08
N ALA A 495 1.00 -13.27 -23.65
CA ALA A 495 1.91 -14.27 -23.12
C ALA A 495 3.38 -13.82 -23.17
N ASN A 496 3.79 -13.09 -24.21
CA ASN A 496 5.14 -12.55 -24.29
C ASN A 496 5.38 -11.44 -23.27
N GLU A 497 4.39 -10.57 -23.02
CA GLU A 497 4.45 -9.59 -21.95
C GLU A 497 4.56 -10.26 -20.58
N ALA A 498 3.69 -11.24 -20.30
CA ALA A 498 3.72 -12.03 -19.07
C ALA A 498 5.05 -12.78 -18.90
N ALA A 499 5.59 -13.38 -19.96
CA ALA A 499 6.87 -14.07 -19.93
C ALA A 499 8.03 -13.10 -19.68
N ASN A 500 8.00 -11.91 -20.29
CA ASN A 500 9.00 -10.87 -20.03
C ASN A 500 8.94 -10.40 -18.57
N TYR A 501 7.74 -10.24 -18.01
CA TYR A 501 7.55 -9.90 -16.60
C TYR A 501 8.08 -11.02 -15.68
N TYR A 502 7.74 -12.28 -15.97
CA TYR A 502 8.24 -13.45 -15.25
C TYR A 502 9.78 -13.52 -15.28
N PHE A 503 10.41 -13.33 -16.44
CA PHE A 503 11.87 -13.32 -16.52
C PHE A 503 12.50 -12.11 -15.86
N TRP A 504 11.83 -10.96 -15.88
CA TRP A 504 12.31 -9.78 -15.18
C TRP A 504 12.31 -10.02 -13.66
N ILE A 505 11.17 -10.39 -13.07
CA ILE A 505 11.05 -10.57 -11.61
C ILE A 505 11.89 -11.75 -11.09
N THR A 506 12.04 -12.83 -11.87
CA THR A 506 12.89 -13.97 -11.46
C THR A 506 14.38 -13.69 -11.58
N ASN A 507 14.80 -12.72 -12.39
CA ASN A 507 16.19 -12.29 -12.49
C ASN A 507 16.47 -11.03 -11.67
N LEU A 508 15.45 -10.40 -11.11
CA LEU A 508 15.58 -9.24 -10.24
C LEU A 508 16.13 -9.69 -8.89
N SER A 509 17.42 -9.42 -8.67
CA SER A 509 18.08 -9.65 -7.40
C SER A 509 17.78 -8.48 -6.44
N PRO A 510 17.22 -8.75 -5.25
CA PRO A 510 17.07 -7.73 -4.22
C PRO A 510 18.44 -7.25 -3.72
N LEU A 511 18.50 -6.02 -3.18
CA LEU A 511 19.71 -5.50 -2.54
C LEU A 511 19.91 -6.19 -1.19
N ILE A 512 18.84 -6.42 -0.43
CA ILE A 512 18.87 -7.02 0.90
C ILE A 512 18.58 -8.52 0.78
N GLN A 513 19.59 -9.28 0.35
CA GLN A 513 19.44 -10.72 0.11
C GLN A 513 20.46 -11.58 0.88
N LYS A 514 20.07 -12.84 1.11
CA LYS A 514 20.99 -13.89 1.55
C LYS A 514 21.94 -14.26 0.41
N THR A 515 23.18 -13.77 0.46
CA THR A 515 24.24 -14.16 -0.48
C THR A 515 24.94 -15.44 -0.02
N LYS A 516 25.70 -16.08 -0.90
CA LYS A 516 26.48 -17.29 -0.55
C LYS A 516 27.55 -17.01 0.51
N GLU A 517 28.13 -15.81 0.48
CA GLU A 517 29.15 -15.34 1.42
C GLU A 517 28.57 -15.03 2.81
N ASN A 518 27.30 -14.65 2.86
CA ASN A 518 26.58 -14.22 4.06
C ASN A 518 25.62 -15.30 4.58
N ARG A 519 25.78 -16.56 4.15
CA ARG A 519 24.83 -17.62 4.48
C ARG A 519 24.78 -17.91 5.98
N ASP A 520 25.95 -17.94 6.61
CA ASP A 520 26.16 -18.35 7.99
C ASP A 520 26.58 -17.17 8.90
N ASN A 521 26.63 -15.96 8.35
CA ASN A 521 27.00 -14.75 9.10
C ASN A 521 25.77 -14.16 9.81
N GLY A 522 25.45 -14.73 10.97
CA GLY A 522 24.51 -14.15 11.94
C GLY A 522 25.23 -13.28 12.98
N PRO A 523 24.50 -12.54 13.82
CA PRO A 523 25.09 -11.79 14.94
C PRO A 523 25.84 -12.75 15.88
N SER A 524 27.16 -12.61 15.96
CA SER A 524 28.08 -13.56 16.59
C SER A 524 27.98 -13.61 18.13
N ASN A 525 27.57 -12.50 18.77
CA ASN A 525 27.58 -12.35 20.22
C ASN A 525 26.17 -12.13 20.83
N ASN A 526 25.10 -12.57 20.15
CA ASN A 526 23.71 -12.42 20.60
C ASN A 526 23.23 -10.96 20.75
N CYS A 527 23.70 -10.03 19.92
CA CYS A 527 23.27 -8.63 19.87
C CYS A 527 23.48 -7.89 21.22
N GLN A 528 24.74 -7.79 21.65
CA GLN A 528 25.13 -7.03 22.85
C GLN A 528 25.07 -5.52 22.66
N ALA A 529 25.43 -5.02 21.47
CA ALA A 529 25.42 -3.59 21.19
C ALA A 529 25.02 -3.25 19.75
N ILE A 530 24.28 -2.15 19.59
CA ILE A 530 23.92 -1.57 18.29
C ILE A 530 24.49 -0.15 18.23
N ASP A 531 25.33 0.08 17.23
CA ASP A 531 26.01 1.34 16.96
C ASP A 531 25.57 1.88 15.59
N PHE A 532 25.52 3.20 15.47
CA PHE A 532 25.20 3.85 14.22
C PHE A 532 26.25 4.93 13.93
N GLN A 533 26.70 5.06 12.69
CA GLN A 533 27.74 6.03 12.35
C GLN A 533 27.28 6.86 11.17
N GLY A 534 26.94 8.13 11.39
CA GLY A 534 26.72 9.11 10.32
C GLY A 534 25.54 8.83 9.39
N ILE A 535 24.42 8.31 9.90
CA ILE A 535 23.30 7.85 9.10
C ILE A 535 22.59 8.99 8.40
N GLN A 536 22.54 8.88 7.07
CA GLN A 536 21.69 9.69 6.23
C GLN A 536 20.79 8.77 5.41
N PHE A 537 19.52 9.14 5.30
CA PHE A 537 18.54 8.33 4.60
C PHE A 537 17.45 9.18 3.95
N SER A 538 17.10 8.79 2.73
CA SER A 538 15.96 9.29 1.97
C SER A 538 15.22 8.08 1.40
N TYR A 539 13.89 8.11 1.41
CA TYR A 539 13.13 7.03 0.77
C TYR A 539 13.39 7.02 -0.73
N PRO A 540 13.51 5.83 -1.36
CA PRO A 540 13.82 5.73 -2.77
C PRO A 540 12.83 6.47 -3.66
N LEU A 541 11.53 6.48 -3.35
CA LEU A 541 10.50 7.16 -4.16
C LEU A 541 10.51 8.68 -4.04
N ALA A 542 11.15 9.22 -3.00
CA ALA A 542 11.27 10.66 -2.77
C ALA A 542 12.74 11.00 -2.45
N PRO A 543 13.66 10.86 -3.43
CA PRO A 543 15.10 11.00 -3.20
C PRO A 543 15.50 12.43 -2.80
N ASP A 544 14.70 13.42 -3.20
CA ASP A 544 14.93 14.84 -2.90
C ASP A 544 14.60 15.21 -1.45
N THR A 545 13.77 14.42 -0.76
CA THR A 545 13.38 14.66 0.63
C THR A 545 14.22 13.82 1.57
N ARG A 546 15.26 14.43 2.15
CA ARG A 546 16.10 13.79 3.18
C ARG A 546 15.39 13.77 4.53
N ILE A 547 15.13 12.56 5.03
CA ILE A 547 14.44 12.35 6.31
C ILE A 547 15.44 12.29 7.45
N LEU A 548 16.51 11.50 7.32
CA LEU A 548 17.59 11.45 8.30
C LEU A 548 18.79 12.24 7.78
N LYS A 549 19.28 13.20 8.58
CA LYS A 549 20.30 14.18 8.19
C LYS A 549 21.57 14.05 9.07
N GLY A 550 22.15 12.85 9.13
CA GLY A 550 23.46 12.60 9.73
C GLY A 550 23.39 12.21 11.21
N VAL A 551 22.73 11.10 11.52
CA VAL A 551 22.57 10.57 12.88
C VAL A 551 23.76 9.65 13.24
N SER A 552 24.56 9.99 14.25
CA SER A 552 25.71 9.18 14.70
C SER A 552 25.58 8.81 16.19
N PHE A 553 26.03 7.61 16.56
CA PHE A 553 25.83 6.93 17.83
C PHE A 553 27.10 6.11 18.19
N ASN A 554 27.96 6.63 19.09
CA ASN A 554 29.21 5.97 19.53
C ASN A 554 29.94 6.63 20.75
N VAL A 555 29.57 6.41 22.04
CA VAL A 555 30.41 6.87 23.19
C VAL A 555 30.41 5.91 24.40
N ARG A 556 31.62 5.72 24.95
CA ARG A 556 31.94 5.15 26.28
C ARG A 556 31.71 6.18 27.40
N MET A 557 30.99 5.79 28.45
CA MET A 557 30.86 6.57 29.69
C MET A 557 32.23 6.82 30.35
N PRO A 558 32.54 8.06 30.79
CA PRO A 558 33.56 8.29 31.80
C PRO A 558 32.95 8.10 33.19
N SER A 559 33.60 7.28 34.00
CA SER A 559 33.37 7.17 35.44
C SER A 559 33.65 8.52 36.14
N VAL A 560 32.62 9.03 36.81
CA VAL A 560 32.60 9.85 38.04
C VAL A 560 33.87 10.68 38.37
N THR A 561 33.79 12.01 38.30
CA THR A 561 33.99 12.95 39.43
C THR A 561 33.74 14.41 38.98
N PRO A 562 33.23 15.30 39.87
CA PRO A 562 32.95 16.70 39.55
C PRO A 562 34.18 17.58 39.82
N ILE A 563 34.36 18.69 39.10
CA ILE A 563 34.90 19.99 39.59
C ILE A 563 34.91 21.04 38.46
N LEU A 564 34.34 22.20 38.80
CA LEU A 564 34.46 23.57 38.26
C LEU A 564 33.68 24.02 37.01
N PRO A 565 32.88 25.10 37.11
CA PRO A 565 32.19 25.72 35.98
C PRO A 565 33.10 26.79 35.33
N LEU A 566 33.20 26.79 34.00
CA LEU A 566 33.84 27.90 33.28
C LEU A 566 33.04 28.23 32.03
N LEU A 567 32.51 29.46 32.05
CA LEU A 567 31.81 30.17 30.99
C LEU A 567 32.48 30.00 29.62
N LEU A 568 31.70 29.58 28.63
CA LEU A 568 31.94 29.89 27.21
C LEU A 568 30.61 30.25 26.52
N PRO A 569 30.62 31.25 25.62
CA PRO A 569 29.41 31.88 25.09
C PRO A 569 28.75 31.05 23.99
N ALA A 570 27.44 31.25 23.85
CA ALA A 570 26.58 30.66 22.83
C ALA A 570 27.05 31.02 21.41
N HIS A 571 27.69 30.07 20.72
CA HIS A 571 27.81 30.06 19.27
C HIS A 571 27.63 28.63 18.77
N ARG A 572 26.64 28.44 17.87
CA ARG A 572 26.31 27.22 17.10
C ARG A 572 27.44 26.17 17.05
N THR A 573 27.45 25.26 17.99
CA THR A 573 28.19 24.01 17.87
C THR A 573 27.20 22.93 17.43
N ASN A 574 27.50 22.25 16.32
CA ASN A 574 26.85 20.99 15.96
C ASN A 574 27.19 19.99 17.09
N ILE A 575 26.34 19.91 18.11
CA ILE A 575 26.47 18.92 19.16
C ILE A 575 26.12 17.57 18.52
N VAL A 576 27.13 16.83 18.10
CA VAL A 576 26.96 15.43 17.68
C VAL A 576 26.80 14.63 18.96
N ILE A 577 25.55 14.46 19.39
CA ILE A 577 25.19 13.63 20.53
C ILE A 577 25.36 12.17 20.12
N THR A 578 26.17 11.42 20.86
CA THR A 578 26.79 10.19 20.37
C THR A 578 26.69 9.12 21.49
N PHE A 579 26.00 7.98 21.27
CA PHE A 579 25.74 6.93 22.30
C PHE A 579 25.63 5.50 21.71
N GLN A 580 25.94 4.43 22.46
CA GLN A 580 25.77 3.02 22.03
C GLN A 580 24.64 2.34 22.80
N ILE A 581 23.71 1.64 22.13
CA ILE A 581 22.62 0.91 22.81
C ILE A 581 23.17 -0.42 23.31
N ARG A 582 23.17 -0.65 24.63
CA ARG A 582 23.68 -1.89 25.24
C ARG A 582 22.55 -2.86 25.59
N LYS A 583 22.89 -4.15 25.67
CA LYS A 583 22.01 -5.20 26.17
C LYS A 583 21.38 -4.84 27.52
N GLY A 584 20.08 -5.06 27.65
CA GLY A 584 19.32 -4.75 28.86
C GLY A 584 18.86 -3.30 28.98
N GLN A 585 19.17 -2.44 28.01
CA GLN A 585 18.71 -1.05 28.03
C GLN A 585 17.36 -0.88 27.35
N PHE A 586 16.52 -0.04 27.97
CA PHE A 586 15.30 0.49 27.38
C PHE A 586 15.56 1.88 26.80
N VAL A 587 15.46 2.00 25.47
CA VAL A 587 15.72 3.22 24.71
C VAL A 587 14.43 3.74 24.10
N ALA A 588 14.17 5.04 24.26
CA ALA A 588 13.00 5.70 23.70
C ALA A 588 13.39 6.73 22.62
N LEU A 589 12.62 6.76 21.53
CA LEU A 589 12.73 7.72 20.44
C LEU A 589 11.50 8.64 20.46
N VAL A 590 11.71 9.94 20.65
CA VAL A 590 10.65 10.96 20.80
C VAL A 590 10.90 12.12 19.82
N GLY A 591 9.84 12.79 19.38
CA GLY A 591 9.94 13.96 18.52
C GLY A 591 8.65 14.20 17.74
N ALA A 592 8.57 15.32 17.01
CA ALA A 592 7.40 15.68 16.21
C ALA A 592 7.04 14.61 15.16
N SER A 593 5.79 14.59 14.68
CA SER A 593 5.40 13.69 13.59
C SER A 593 6.24 13.97 12.33
N GLY A 594 6.64 12.91 11.61
CA GLY A 594 7.45 13.03 10.40
C GLY A 594 8.95 13.34 10.60
N CYS A 595 9.47 13.38 11.84
CA CYS A 595 10.89 13.66 12.10
C CYS A 595 11.85 12.47 11.86
N GLY A 596 11.33 11.29 11.47
CA GLY A 596 12.13 10.10 11.13
C GLY A 596 12.16 8.97 12.18
N LYS A 597 11.29 8.98 13.20
CA LYS A 597 11.24 7.97 14.28
C LYS A 597 10.98 6.56 13.76
N SER A 598 9.87 6.33 13.06
CA SER A 598 9.53 5.02 12.47
C SER A 598 10.47 4.63 11.33
N THR A 599 11.09 5.62 10.67
CA THR A 599 12.18 5.39 9.71
C THR A 599 13.40 4.76 10.39
N MET A 600 13.72 5.12 11.63
CA MET A 600 14.78 4.47 12.41
C MET A 600 14.47 2.99 12.67
N ILE A 601 13.23 2.66 13.05
CA ILE A 601 12.79 1.27 13.22
C ILE A 601 12.91 0.51 11.88
N SER A 602 12.51 1.13 10.78
CA SER A 602 12.61 0.53 9.44
C SER A 602 14.06 0.23 9.01
N LEU A 603 15.01 1.08 9.41
CA LEU A 603 16.45 0.84 9.18
C LEU A 603 17.01 -0.25 10.11
N LEU A 604 16.54 -0.31 11.37
CA LEU A 604 16.91 -1.35 12.32
C LEU A 604 16.42 -2.73 11.86
N GLU A 605 15.17 -2.87 11.40
CA GLU A 605 14.64 -4.10 10.77
C GLU A 605 15.31 -4.43 9.42
N ARG A 606 16.16 -3.53 8.94
CA ARG A 606 16.82 -3.60 7.64
C ARG A 606 15.79 -3.79 6.52
N PHE A 607 14.68 -3.04 6.56
CA PHE A 607 13.79 -2.90 5.40
C PHE A 607 14.41 -2.01 4.33
N TYR A 608 15.26 -1.08 4.75
CA TYR A 608 16.07 -0.24 3.88
C TYR A 608 17.51 -0.21 4.43
N ASP A 609 18.49 -0.16 3.54
CA ASP A 609 19.85 0.20 3.91
C ASP A 609 20.00 1.74 3.89
N PRO A 610 20.81 2.32 4.81
CA PRO A 610 21.07 3.75 4.85
C PRO A 610 21.78 4.22 3.58
N THR A 611 21.55 5.48 3.16
CA THR A 611 22.22 6.07 2.00
C THR A 611 23.68 6.41 2.32
N HIS A 612 23.92 6.94 3.52
CA HIS A 612 25.26 7.15 4.10
C HIS A 612 25.29 6.65 5.52
N GLY A 613 26.49 6.31 5.97
CA GLY A 613 26.71 5.80 7.31
C GLY A 613 26.50 4.30 7.40
N THR A 614 26.92 3.73 8.53
CA THR A 614 26.84 2.29 8.79
C THR A 614 26.13 2.02 10.10
N ILE A 615 25.28 0.99 10.09
CA ILE A 615 24.73 0.39 11.30
C ILE A 615 25.59 -0.83 11.58
N SER A 616 26.12 -0.95 12.80
CA SER A 616 26.87 -2.13 13.23
C SER A 616 26.23 -2.76 14.44
N VAL A 617 26.11 -4.09 14.40
CA VAL A 617 25.63 -4.92 15.50
C VAL A 617 26.82 -5.77 15.95
N ASP A 618 27.18 -5.70 17.24
CA ASP A 618 28.32 -6.42 17.81
C ASP A 618 29.62 -6.24 17.01
N SER A 619 29.93 -5.00 16.60
CA SER A 619 31.08 -4.59 15.77
C SER A 619 31.08 -5.01 14.29
N SER A 620 30.10 -5.82 13.86
CA SER A 620 29.96 -6.22 12.45
C SER A 620 28.92 -5.35 11.74
N PRO A 621 29.16 -4.90 10.49
CA PRO A 621 28.21 -4.05 9.78
C PRO A 621 26.96 -4.84 9.38
N LEU A 622 25.79 -4.25 9.63
CA LEU A 622 24.48 -4.85 9.37
C LEU A 622 24.32 -5.28 7.91
N ASN A 623 24.91 -4.53 6.97
CA ASN A 623 24.87 -4.81 5.53
C ASN A 623 25.51 -6.17 5.18
N SER A 624 26.49 -6.63 5.95
CA SER A 624 27.20 -7.90 5.72
C SER A 624 26.55 -9.11 6.38
N MET A 625 25.48 -8.93 7.17
CA MET A 625 24.81 -10.00 7.93
C MET A 625 23.62 -10.59 7.19
N ASN A 626 23.22 -11.82 7.52
CA ASN A 626 22.09 -12.47 6.87
C ASN A 626 20.80 -11.85 7.38
N PRO A 627 19.95 -11.25 6.52
CA PRO A 627 18.73 -10.59 6.96
C PRO A 627 17.77 -11.56 7.67
N VAL A 628 17.74 -12.84 7.28
CA VAL A 628 16.86 -13.85 7.90
C VAL A 628 17.33 -14.18 9.32
N LEU A 629 18.63 -14.45 9.51
CA LEU A 629 19.19 -14.78 10.83
C LEU A 629 19.14 -13.58 11.78
N TYR A 630 19.35 -12.37 11.24
CA TYR A 630 19.22 -11.14 12.00
C TYR A 630 17.77 -10.93 12.46
N ARG A 631 16.80 -10.96 11.52
CA ARG A 631 15.38 -10.82 11.86
C ARG A 631 14.86 -11.94 12.75
N GLN A 632 15.52 -13.09 12.84
CA GLN A 632 15.21 -14.12 13.83
C GLN A 632 15.44 -13.70 15.28
N GLN A 633 16.33 -12.74 15.50
CA GLN A 633 16.65 -12.21 16.82
C GLN A 633 15.94 -10.89 17.14
N VAL A 634 15.25 -10.31 16.15
CA VAL A 634 14.49 -9.07 16.27
C VAL A 634 12.99 -9.37 16.25
N ALA A 635 12.21 -8.66 17.05
CA ALA A 635 10.76 -8.64 16.95
C ALA A 635 10.23 -7.22 16.84
N LEU A 636 9.37 -6.98 15.87
CA LEU A 636 8.67 -5.71 15.64
C LEU A 636 7.22 -5.81 16.12
N VAL A 637 6.78 -4.82 16.89
CA VAL A 637 5.37 -4.56 17.16
C VAL A 637 5.02 -3.23 16.53
N GLN A 638 4.14 -3.27 15.52
CA GLN A 638 3.68 -2.09 14.79
C GLN A 638 2.54 -1.38 15.52
N GLN A 639 2.30 -0.11 15.16
CA GLN A 639 1.20 0.71 15.67
C GLN A 639 -0.17 0.05 15.42
N GLU A 640 -0.39 -0.41 14.19
CA GLU A 640 -1.59 -1.14 13.78
C GLU A 640 -1.24 -2.58 13.40
N PRO A 641 -1.27 -3.52 14.35
CA PRO A 641 -0.88 -4.89 14.07
C PRO A 641 -1.94 -5.62 13.25
N THR A 642 -1.52 -6.19 12.13
CA THR A 642 -2.37 -7.06 11.30
C THR A 642 -2.37 -8.49 11.84
N LEU A 643 -3.56 -9.01 12.12
CA LEU A 643 -3.79 -10.43 12.38
C LEU A 643 -4.17 -11.13 11.07
N PHE A 644 -3.54 -12.26 10.80
CA PHE A 644 -3.84 -13.08 9.63
C PHE A 644 -5.16 -13.84 9.84
N PRO A 645 -5.91 -14.14 8.77
CA PRO A 645 -7.09 -14.98 8.87
C PRO A 645 -6.69 -16.37 9.37
N GLY A 646 -7.24 -16.78 10.51
CA GLY A 646 -6.88 -18.01 11.21
C GLY A 646 -7.29 -17.94 12.69
N THR A 647 -6.77 -18.83 13.53
CA THR A 647 -7.04 -18.80 14.97
C THR A 647 -6.09 -17.84 15.71
N ILE A 648 -6.46 -17.42 16.93
CA ILE A 648 -5.55 -16.65 17.80
C ILE A 648 -4.27 -17.46 18.05
N LEU A 649 -4.39 -18.77 18.27
CA LEU A 649 -3.25 -19.69 18.43
C LEU A 649 -2.30 -19.65 17.23
N GLU A 650 -2.82 -19.82 16.01
CA GLU A 650 -2.03 -19.77 14.77
C GLU A 650 -1.30 -18.43 14.66
N ASN A 651 -2.01 -17.35 14.95
CA ASN A 651 -1.48 -16.00 14.90
C ASN A 651 -0.34 -15.79 15.90
N ILE A 652 -0.41 -16.34 17.10
CA ILE A 652 0.70 -16.26 18.07
C ILE A 652 1.83 -17.19 17.63
N SER A 653 1.51 -18.40 17.15
CA SER A 653 2.51 -19.38 16.72
C SER A 653 3.34 -18.94 15.53
N TYR A 654 2.89 -18.00 14.70
CA TYR A 654 3.72 -17.43 13.63
C TYR A 654 5.02 -16.77 14.14
N GLY A 655 5.14 -16.47 15.44
CA GLY A 655 6.40 -16.03 16.03
C GLY A 655 7.46 -17.14 16.17
N LEU A 656 7.03 -18.40 16.20
CA LEU A 656 7.87 -19.59 16.16
C LEU A 656 7.88 -20.03 14.69
N ASP A 657 9.01 -19.95 13.98
CA ASP A 657 9.12 -20.33 12.56
C ASP A 657 8.97 -21.87 12.33
N ILE A 658 7.93 -22.51 12.90
CA ILE A 658 7.61 -23.94 12.80
C ILE A 658 6.47 -24.09 11.80
N ALA A 659 6.68 -24.92 10.77
CA ALA A 659 5.64 -25.24 9.81
C ALA A 659 4.42 -25.86 10.53
N PRO A 660 3.18 -25.48 10.18
CA PRO A 660 1.96 -26.00 10.83
C PRO A 660 1.79 -27.52 10.70
N SER A 661 2.61 -28.20 9.89
CA SER A 661 2.59 -29.66 9.75
C SER A 661 3.32 -30.41 10.87
N GLU A 662 4.12 -29.76 11.72
CA GLU A 662 4.77 -30.38 12.88
C GLU A 662 4.13 -30.00 14.23
N SER A 663 3.15 -29.10 14.21
CA SER A 663 2.44 -28.62 15.41
C SER A 663 1.18 -29.45 15.70
N ALA A 664 1.38 -30.69 16.15
CA ALA A 664 0.43 -31.28 17.11
C ALA A 664 0.75 -30.88 18.56
N SER A 665 1.85 -30.17 18.80
CA SER A 665 2.22 -29.70 20.15
C SER A 665 3.25 -28.57 20.12
N ALA A 666 2.82 -27.34 19.83
CA ALA A 666 3.42 -26.26 20.61
C ALA A 666 3.05 -26.56 22.08
N PRO A 667 4.00 -26.64 23.03
CA PRO A 667 3.64 -26.87 24.41
C PRO A 667 2.73 -25.72 24.84
N SER A 668 1.48 -26.03 25.18
CA SER A 668 0.45 -25.04 25.55
C SER A 668 0.94 -24.05 26.62
N SER A 669 1.92 -24.46 27.42
CA SER A 669 2.59 -23.63 28.43
C SER A 669 3.38 -22.44 27.88
N GLU A 670 4.06 -22.53 26.74
CA GLU A 670 4.85 -21.41 26.20
C GLU A 670 3.94 -20.31 25.65
N VAL A 671 2.89 -20.71 24.92
CA VAL A 671 1.84 -19.80 24.43
C VAL A 671 1.13 -19.14 25.61
N GLU A 672 0.79 -19.91 26.64
CA GLU A 672 0.19 -19.37 27.86
C GLU A 672 1.10 -18.35 28.57
N ASN A 673 2.39 -18.65 28.71
CA ASN A 673 3.36 -17.73 29.31
C ASN A 673 3.48 -16.44 28.51
N ALA A 674 3.54 -16.52 27.17
CA ALA A 674 3.57 -15.35 26.29
C ALA A 674 2.27 -14.53 26.40
N CYS A 675 1.10 -15.19 26.46
CA CYS A 675 -0.19 -14.54 26.63
C CYS A 675 -0.34 -13.85 28.00
N ARG A 676 0.18 -14.46 29.07
CA ARG A 676 0.19 -13.85 30.41
C ARG A 676 1.13 -12.64 30.44
N ALA A 677 2.31 -12.73 29.84
CA ALA A 677 3.24 -11.62 29.72
C ALA A 677 2.66 -10.45 28.90
N ALA A 678 1.83 -10.73 27.90
CA ALA A 678 1.15 -9.71 27.10
C ALA A 678 -0.20 -9.24 27.68
N ASN A 679 -0.58 -9.70 28.88
CA ASN A 679 -1.86 -9.39 29.52
C ASN A 679 -3.10 -9.67 28.64
N VAL A 680 -3.07 -10.77 27.88
CA VAL A 680 -4.16 -11.18 26.99
C VAL A 680 -4.82 -12.50 27.39
N TRP A 681 -4.21 -13.23 28.34
CA TRP A 681 -4.69 -14.54 28.77
C TRP A 681 -6.11 -14.53 29.33
N ASP A 682 -6.42 -13.63 30.26
CA ASP A 682 -7.76 -13.56 30.88
C ASP A 682 -8.85 -13.24 29.86
N PHE A 683 -8.53 -12.37 28.90
CA PHE A 683 -9.41 -12.08 27.78
C PHE A 683 -9.62 -13.31 26.89
N ILE A 684 -8.55 -14.03 26.54
CA ILE A 684 -8.66 -15.25 25.73
C ILE A 684 -9.50 -16.29 26.47
N CYS A 685 -9.31 -16.50 27.77
CA CYS A 685 -10.12 -17.42 28.57
C CYS A 685 -11.60 -17.02 28.67
N SER A 686 -11.92 -15.73 28.53
CA SER A 686 -13.31 -15.26 28.50
C SER A 686 -14.03 -15.55 27.17
N LEU A 687 -13.29 -15.88 26.11
CA LEU A 687 -13.87 -16.21 24.81
C LEU A 687 -14.42 -17.64 24.78
N PRO A 688 -15.54 -17.90 24.06
CA PRO A 688 -16.16 -19.23 23.99
C PRO A 688 -15.20 -20.34 23.53
N ASP A 689 -14.33 -20.04 22.56
CA ASP A 689 -13.41 -20.99 21.95
C ASP A 689 -11.95 -20.78 22.40
N GLY A 690 -11.72 -19.89 23.38
CA GLY A 690 -10.38 -19.60 23.90
C GLY A 690 -9.37 -19.24 22.80
N LEU A 691 -8.24 -19.96 22.78
CA LEU A 691 -7.17 -19.81 21.79
C LEU A 691 -7.58 -20.20 20.36
N GLN A 692 -8.63 -21.00 20.20
CA GLN A 692 -9.15 -21.43 18.88
C GLN A 692 -10.12 -20.41 18.28
N THR A 693 -10.39 -19.30 18.97
CA THR A 693 -11.25 -18.24 18.44
C THR A 693 -10.72 -17.75 17.09
N PRO A 694 -11.55 -17.71 16.04
CA PRO A 694 -11.14 -17.21 14.73
C PRO A 694 -10.94 -15.69 14.76
N CYS A 695 -9.84 -15.22 14.18
CA CYS A 695 -9.47 -13.82 14.06
C CYS A 695 -9.08 -13.47 12.60
N GLY A 696 -9.00 -12.17 12.30
CA GLY A 696 -8.77 -11.64 10.95
C GLY A 696 -10.03 -11.03 10.33
N THR A 697 -10.04 -10.85 9.01
CA THR A 697 -11.12 -10.17 8.26
C THR A 697 -12.49 -10.88 8.30
N SER A 698 -12.51 -12.15 8.71
CA SER A 698 -13.71 -13.00 8.75
C SER A 698 -14.08 -13.48 10.16
N GLY A 699 -13.31 -13.10 11.18
CA GLY A 699 -13.49 -13.52 12.58
C GLY A 699 -14.16 -12.48 13.47
N SER A 700 -14.36 -12.80 14.76
CA SER A 700 -14.93 -11.85 15.73
C SER A 700 -14.04 -10.60 15.83
N GLN A 701 -14.66 -9.42 15.84
CA GLN A 701 -13.92 -8.16 15.84
C GLN A 701 -13.27 -7.92 17.21
N LEU A 702 -11.98 -8.28 17.32
CA LEU A 702 -11.12 -7.89 18.44
C LEU A 702 -10.95 -6.37 18.46
N SER A 703 -10.95 -5.76 19.65
CA SER A 703 -10.65 -4.33 19.80
C SER A 703 -9.21 -4.01 19.39
N GLY A 704 -8.91 -2.74 19.09
CA GLY A 704 -7.55 -2.28 18.75
C GLY A 704 -6.50 -2.72 19.78
N GLY A 705 -6.76 -2.44 21.06
CA GLY A 705 -5.88 -2.87 22.16
C GLY A 705 -5.77 -4.39 22.31
N GLN A 706 -6.85 -5.16 22.08
CA GLN A 706 -6.78 -6.63 22.09
C GLN A 706 -5.88 -7.17 20.97
N ARG A 707 -6.02 -6.65 19.73
CA ARG A 707 -5.14 -7.02 18.60
C ARG A 707 -3.69 -6.69 18.92
N GLN A 708 -3.44 -5.56 19.56
CA GLN A 708 -2.11 -5.12 19.96
C GLN A 708 -1.50 -6.07 21.01
N ARG A 709 -2.25 -6.49 22.03
CA ARG A 709 -1.78 -7.49 22.98
C ARG A 709 -1.50 -8.86 22.34
N VAL A 710 -2.31 -9.31 21.38
CA VAL A 710 -2.03 -10.55 20.61
C VAL A 710 -0.74 -10.42 19.80
N ALA A 711 -0.48 -9.26 19.18
CA ALA A 711 0.75 -9.01 18.45
C ALA A 711 1.98 -8.95 19.38
N ILE A 712 1.84 -8.41 20.59
CA ILE A 712 2.89 -8.44 21.61
C ILE A 712 3.16 -9.89 22.05
N ALA A 713 2.12 -10.71 22.26
CA ALA A 713 2.30 -12.13 22.56
C ALA A 713 3.05 -12.86 21.42
N ARG A 714 2.72 -12.57 20.16
CA ARG A 714 3.44 -13.07 18.96
C ARG A 714 4.91 -12.64 18.93
N ALA A 715 5.22 -11.42 19.39
CA ALA A 715 6.60 -10.97 19.49
C ALA A 715 7.37 -11.66 20.63
N LEU A 716 6.71 -11.84 21.78
CA LEU A 716 7.33 -12.40 23.00
C LEU A 716 7.59 -13.90 22.92
N ILE A 717 6.75 -14.68 22.23
CA ILE A 717 6.93 -16.14 22.11
C ILE A 717 8.25 -16.51 21.42
N ARG A 718 8.77 -15.62 20.57
CA ARG A 718 10.05 -15.80 19.87
C ARG A 718 11.28 -15.63 20.79
N ASN A 719 11.09 -15.08 21.98
CA ASN A 719 12.17 -14.67 22.88
C ASN A 719 13.27 -13.83 22.18
N PRO A 720 12.90 -12.72 21.52
CA PRO A 720 13.81 -11.90 20.73
C PRO A 720 14.87 -11.22 21.61
N ARG A 721 16.07 -11.03 21.06
CA ARG A 721 17.16 -10.26 21.70
C ARG A 721 16.98 -8.76 21.52
N VAL A 722 16.29 -8.34 20.46
CA VAL A 722 15.94 -6.94 20.20
C VAL A 722 14.44 -6.83 20.00
N ILE A 723 13.77 -6.01 20.79
CA ILE A 723 12.35 -5.69 20.64
C ILE A 723 12.23 -4.26 20.14
N LEU A 724 11.54 -4.09 19.03
CA LEU A 724 11.24 -2.81 18.41
C LEU A 724 9.73 -2.54 18.58
N LEU A 725 9.41 -1.46 19.28
CA LEU A 725 8.03 -1.05 19.56
C LEU A 725 7.76 0.25 18.79
N ASP A 726 7.00 0.18 17.71
CA ASP A 726 6.59 1.36 16.93
C ASP A 726 5.19 1.79 17.38
N GLU A 727 5.11 2.71 18.34
CA GLU A 727 3.85 3.18 18.93
C GLU A 727 2.93 2.05 19.45
N ALA A 728 3.56 0.99 19.97
CA ALA A 728 2.95 -0.30 20.32
C ALA A 728 1.98 -0.27 21.53
N THR A 729 1.79 0.87 22.19
CA THR A 729 0.83 1.02 23.30
C THR A 729 -0.23 2.08 23.05
N SER A 730 -0.21 2.72 21.88
CA SER A 730 -1.09 3.86 21.56
C SER A 730 -2.58 3.53 21.57
N ALA A 731 -2.95 2.28 21.29
CA ALA A 731 -4.34 1.80 21.27
C ALA A 731 -4.75 1.02 22.53
N LEU A 732 -3.89 0.94 23.55
CA LEU A 732 -4.21 0.33 24.85
C LEU A 732 -4.85 1.36 25.80
N ASP A 733 -5.76 0.87 26.64
CA ASP A 733 -6.24 1.59 27.83
C ASP A 733 -5.12 1.74 28.87
N THR A 734 -5.23 2.75 29.73
CA THR A 734 -4.19 3.14 30.69
C THR A 734 -3.79 2.00 31.64
N GLU A 735 -4.74 1.18 32.08
CA GLU A 735 -4.47 0.04 32.96
C GLU A 735 -3.70 -1.05 32.22
N SER A 736 -4.19 -1.47 31.06
CA SER A 736 -3.53 -2.48 30.23
C SER A 736 -2.16 -2.03 29.73
N GLU A 737 -2.02 -0.76 29.36
CA GLU A 737 -0.75 -0.15 28.95
C GLU A 737 0.30 -0.30 30.05
N ARG A 738 -0.05 0.06 31.30
CA ARG A 738 0.86 -0.04 32.45
C ARG A 738 1.30 -1.48 32.73
N VAL A 739 0.39 -2.45 32.62
CA VAL A 739 0.70 -3.87 32.83
C VAL A 739 1.62 -4.41 31.74
N VAL A 740 1.31 -4.13 30.47
CA VAL A 740 2.12 -4.57 29.33
C VAL A 740 3.50 -3.92 29.36
N GLN A 741 3.57 -2.63 29.67
CA GLN A 741 4.83 -1.92 29.82
C GLN A 741 5.64 -2.49 30.99
N GLY A 742 5.01 -2.76 32.14
CA GLY A 742 5.64 -3.41 33.28
C GLY A 742 6.19 -4.80 32.95
N ALA A 743 5.49 -5.59 32.14
CA ALA A 743 5.97 -6.90 31.68
C ALA A 743 7.14 -6.78 30.69
N LEU A 744 7.08 -5.83 29.75
CA LEU A 744 8.18 -5.53 28.83
C LEU A 744 9.42 -5.01 29.58
N MET A 745 9.23 -4.24 30.65
CA MET A 745 10.30 -3.77 31.52
C MET A 745 10.91 -4.89 32.36
N GLN A 746 10.12 -5.76 32.98
CA GLN A 746 10.66 -6.93 33.69
C GLN A 746 11.53 -7.80 32.77
N ALA A 747 11.13 -7.89 31.49
CA ALA A 747 11.93 -8.57 30.46
C ALA A 747 13.18 -7.78 30.02
N ALA A 748 13.21 -6.46 30.17
CA ALA A 748 14.39 -5.61 29.91
C ALA A 748 15.36 -5.63 31.11
N THR A 749 14.86 -5.44 32.33
CA THR A 749 15.61 -5.37 33.60
C THR A 749 16.26 -6.70 33.97
N SER A 750 15.71 -7.83 33.53
CA SER A 750 16.35 -9.15 33.64
C SER A 750 17.65 -9.26 32.80
N GLY A 751 18.01 -8.23 32.03
CA GLY A 751 19.33 -8.05 31.42
C GLY A 751 19.54 -8.82 30.12
N GLU A 752 18.46 -9.36 29.54
CA GLU A 752 18.55 -10.27 28.41
C GLU A 752 18.25 -9.66 27.03
N ARG A 753 17.59 -8.49 26.96
CA ARG A 753 17.03 -7.93 25.73
C ARG A 753 17.33 -6.43 25.56
N ILE A 754 17.47 -5.97 24.32
CA ILE A 754 17.48 -4.55 23.94
C ILE A 754 16.05 -4.17 23.58
N THR A 755 15.51 -3.10 24.16
CA THR A 755 14.17 -2.61 23.83
C THR A 755 14.27 -1.20 23.28
N VAL A 756 13.82 -1.00 22.05
CA VAL A 756 13.72 0.33 21.41
C VAL A 756 12.26 0.65 21.19
N ALA A 757 11.77 1.72 21.79
CA ALA A 757 10.39 2.18 21.62
C ALA A 757 10.34 3.55 20.94
N VAL A 758 9.52 3.66 19.91
CA VAL A 758 9.01 4.93 19.41
C VAL A 758 7.72 5.21 20.17
N ALA A 759 7.69 6.32 20.88
CA ALA A 759 6.58 6.68 21.73
C ALA A 759 5.97 8.00 21.28
N HIS A 760 4.64 8.00 21.17
CA HIS A 760 3.84 9.21 21.05
C HIS A 760 3.39 9.74 22.43
N ARG A 761 3.30 8.88 23.44
CA ARG A 761 2.94 9.22 24.83
C ARG A 761 4.18 9.25 25.72
N LEU A 762 4.47 10.39 26.34
CA LEU A 762 5.64 10.57 27.21
C LEU A 762 5.60 9.73 28.50
N SER A 763 4.41 9.31 28.94
CA SER A 763 4.25 8.36 30.07
C SER A 763 5.03 7.06 29.85
N THR A 764 5.07 6.57 28.61
CA THR A 764 5.79 5.34 28.25
C THR A 764 7.32 5.49 28.23
N VAL A 765 7.78 6.74 28.14
CA VAL A 765 9.18 7.11 27.94
C VAL A 765 9.87 7.45 29.26
N ARG A 766 9.11 7.80 30.30
CA ARG A 766 9.63 8.24 31.60
C ARG A 766 10.61 7.27 32.23
N GLU A 767 10.38 5.98 32.04
CA GLU A 767 11.18 4.89 32.61
C GLU A 767 12.28 4.40 31.65
N ALA A 768 12.51 5.08 30.53
CA ALA A 768 13.61 4.77 29.62
C ALA A 768 14.97 5.11 30.24
N ASP A 769 15.92 4.19 30.09
CA ASP A 769 17.31 4.40 30.48
C ASP A 769 17.95 5.54 29.68
N CYS A 770 17.49 5.72 28.43
CA CYS A 770 17.94 6.77 27.54
C CYS A 770 16.82 7.19 26.58
N ILE A 771 16.66 8.50 26.42
CA ILE A 771 15.66 9.11 25.54
C ILE A 771 16.41 9.90 24.47
N PHE A 772 16.03 9.72 23.21
CA PHE A 772 16.54 10.48 22.07
C PHE A 772 15.47 11.36 21.47
N VAL A 773 15.74 12.66 21.43
CA VAL A 773 14.81 13.66 20.89
C VAL A 773 15.18 14.02 19.45
N PHE A 774 14.27 13.73 18.53
CA PHE A 774 14.40 14.00 17.10
C PHE A 774 13.74 15.33 16.72
N LEU A 775 14.50 16.19 16.04
CA LEU A 775 14.01 17.39 15.39
C LEU A 775 14.60 17.50 13.98
N GLY A 776 13.74 17.61 12.95
CA GLY A 776 14.18 17.84 11.58
C GLY A 776 15.15 16.81 11.00
N GLY A 777 15.08 15.55 11.47
CA GLY A 777 15.95 14.46 11.02
C GLY A 777 17.30 14.35 11.74
N LYS A 778 17.47 15.06 12.86
CA LYS A 778 18.66 15.02 13.71
C LYS A 778 18.26 14.79 15.17
N ILE A 779 19.19 14.23 15.95
CA ILE A 779 19.05 14.11 17.40
C ILE A 779 19.57 15.40 18.03
N VAL A 780 18.71 16.08 18.79
CA VAL A 780 19.03 17.37 19.42
C VAL A 780 19.36 17.22 20.89
N GLU A 781 18.72 16.26 21.57
CA GLU A 781 18.91 16.00 23.00
C GLU A 781 18.96 14.50 23.27
N CYS A 782 19.77 14.11 24.26
CA CYS A 782 19.70 12.79 24.87
C CYS A 782 19.95 12.83 26.38
N GLY A 783 19.44 11.84 27.09
CA GLY A 783 19.66 11.67 28.52
C GLY A 783 18.55 10.84 29.15
N ARG A 784 18.60 10.73 30.48
CA ARG A 784 17.50 10.19 31.27
C ARG A 784 16.38 11.22 31.39
N HIS A 785 15.17 10.77 31.73
CA HIS A 785 14.01 11.63 31.90
C HIS A 785 14.30 12.82 32.83
N GLY A 786 14.84 12.59 34.04
CA GLY A 786 15.15 13.66 35.00
C GLY A 786 16.15 14.68 34.45
N GLU A 787 17.22 14.22 33.82
CA GLU A 787 18.28 15.09 33.26
C GLU A 787 17.76 15.96 32.11
N LEU A 788 16.84 15.44 31.29
CA LEU A 788 16.27 16.16 30.16
C LEU A 788 15.22 17.19 30.58
N VAL A 789 14.47 16.91 31.65
CA VAL A 789 13.53 17.86 32.26
C VAL A 789 14.30 19.01 32.91
N GLU A 790 15.35 18.72 33.68
CA GLU A 790 16.20 19.75 34.30
C GLU A 790 16.91 20.66 33.28
N LYS A 791 17.23 20.14 32.10
CA LYS A 791 17.83 20.94 31.02
C LYS A 791 16.89 21.99 30.42
N GLY A 792 15.58 21.92 30.66
CA GLY A 792 14.60 22.88 30.11
C GLY A 792 14.56 22.90 28.57
N GLY A 793 14.95 21.80 27.93
CA GLY A 793 15.10 21.68 26.48
C GLY A 793 13.79 21.44 25.72
N ILE A 794 13.90 20.95 24.49
CA ILE A 794 12.77 20.52 23.65
C ILE A 794 12.02 19.38 24.31
N TYR A 795 12.72 18.45 24.99
CA TYR A 795 12.06 17.38 25.74
C TYR A 795 11.17 17.93 26.86
N ALA A 796 11.67 18.90 27.64
CA ALA A 796 10.92 19.52 28.73
C ALA A 796 9.66 20.22 28.21
N LYS A 797 9.76 20.96 27.10
CA LYS A 797 8.60 21.57 26.43
C LYS A 797 7.60 20.55 25.92
N MET A 798 8.06 19.39 25.41
CA MET A 798 7.17 18.31 25.03
C MET A 798 6.50 17.67 26.25
N CYS A 799 7.21 17.55 27.38
CA CYS A 799 6.65 17.10 28.64
C CYS A 799 5.61 18.08 29.18
N GLU A 800 5.86 19.38 29.14
CA GLU A 800 4.91 20.43 29.53
C GLU A 800 3.66 20.41 28.63
N ALA A 801 3.86 20.34 27.31
CA ALA A 801 2.77 20.25 26.34
C ALA A 801 1.92 18.98 26.54
N GLN A 802 2.54 17.83 26.76
CA GLN A 802 1.77 16.59 27.01
C GLN A 802 1.28 16.46 28.44
N SER A 803 1.89 17.11 29.44
CA SER A 803 1.33 17.15 30.79
C SER A 803 0.03 17.94 30.77
N LEU A 804 -0.03 19.03 29.99
CA LEU A 804 -1.26 19.74 29.67
C LEU A 804 -2.27 18.82 28.94
N ASP A 805 -1.82 17.95 28.03
CA ASP A 805 -2.68 16.99 27.31
C ASP A 805 -3.14 15.77 28.15
N SER A 806 -2.38 15.39 29.18
CA SER A 806 -2.73 14.28 30.10
C SER A 806 -3.54 14.75 31.31
N ALA A 807 -3.58 16.07 31.52
CA ALA A 807 -4.38 16.78 32.51
C ALA A 807 -5.69 17.35 31.93
N ALA A 808 -5.96 17.14 30.63
CA ALA A 808 -7.19 17.50 29.91
C ALA A 808 -7.95 16.26 29.43
#